data_AF-A0A229RB66-F1
#
_entry.id   AF-A0A229RB66-F1
#
_cell.length_a   1.000
_cell.length_b   1.000
_cell.length_c   1.000
_cell.angle_alpha   90.00
_cell.angle_beta   90.00
_cell.angle_gamma   90.00
#
_symmetry.space_group_name_H-M   'P 1'
#
loop_
_entity.id
_entity.type
_entity.pdbx_description
1 polymer ?
#
loop_
_entity_poly.entity_id
_entity_poly.type
_entity_poly.pdbx_seq_one_letter_code
_entity_poly.pdbx_strand_id
1 'polypeptide(L)'
;MNEEEAVSRVEEWLTGRGGEGTGALRIRREYVSRATDGWNVTYNTVGWIDGTDPGAGLFPSPVAFVPDDGGEIRLDLELMAVSAAGGDSAADDTFTRWAEVVDPEFDPAAVPGLPVPKAAILRWEQYTLFGEPTGAVRANPDHRPGPRFSGRAAPESDVETLLGYLRVEWITPEEFVHWMLDLDVLAPAKDGHLQVRDFGDAGLRYVVYTSEAKIPSEYTLWQRTQPRVLLRRANDTPGVGLLVNPGRAETFHIYPETLRQVADLGLPAGTERPESVGRPAYFSEEYGDALKPLQEEYGQDLGSAVANLADLVGQARDNGYTLSTGELVRYTRGATLSFKRSRAKYDGRPLPELPEDLFAAGLVTHFYDDGEPRPAAWTFGKFYNPTLPVGSFAYPRLLGAYVGFALGDALGSGADPADGLPLGGLTRQLLFHTESVIRGLESSPDKPEIPASLPAGGRPDGWVAKATASAGPPPAEFSAMLATALAATVTGGADGLADSTFYAMKVVRELVGSAAGHEVVHGAELLVNLFRSQLAARNGQPAVAKFLADFDEYSGEVGDLVKTVLDLRNDIDGDDVEQFDSIGDGRTPLSVLGRALFAAAKRGHDAEAALTLAARGGQVTAALTGAMVGARLTVPGLPESWLAAYSDLGVVDAMAGDAYYYFTRFGVTREPEESRRWDANRYPRGDQ
;
A
#
# COMPACT_ATOMS: atom_id res chain seq x y z
N MET A 1 -51.45 -4.63 0.73
CA MET A 1 -51.41 -3.28 0.13
C MET A 1 -49.95 -2.91 -0.13
N ASN A 2 -49.63 -2.32 -1.28
CA ASN A 2 -48.29 -1.82 -1.56
C ASN A 2 -48.12 -0.34 -1.14
N GLU A 3 -46.90 0.19 -1.21
CA GLU A 3 -46.58 1.56 -0.77
C GLU A 3 -47.35 2.63 -1.56
N GLU A 4 -47.40 2.50 -2.89
CA GLU A 4 -48.08 3.47 -3.77
C GLU A 4 -49.60 3.49 -3.52
N GLU A 5 -50.21 2.34 -3.26
CA GLU A 5 -51.61 2.22 -2.86
C GLU A 5 -51.88 2.91 -1.52
N ALA A 6 -50.98 2.75 -0.54
CA ALA A 6 -51.12 3.40 0.76
C ALA A 6 -50.98 4.92 0.67
N VAL A 7 -49.99 5.41 -0.10
CA VAL A 7 -49.78 6.84 -0.36
C VAL A 7 -50.99 7.43 -1.06
N SER A 8 -51.49 6.80 -2.13
CA SER A 8 -52.64 7.29 -2.89
C SER A 8 -53.90 7.40 -2.03
N ARG A 9 -54.16 6.41 -1.15
CA ARG A 9 -55.28 6.46 -0.20
C ARG A 9 -55.17 7.62 0.79
N VAL A 10 -53.96 8.00 1.20
CA VAL A 10 -53.73 9.14 2.09
C VAL A 10 -53.85 10.46 1.34
N GLU A 11 -53.41 10.55 0.08
CA GLU A 11 -53.62 11.75 -0.77
C GLU A 11 -55.12 12.04 -0.93
N GLU A 12 -55.93 11.01 -1.21
CA GLU A 12 -57.40 11.12 -1.28
C GLU A 12 -58.01 11.54 0.07
N TRP A 13 -57.56 10.93 1.16
CA TRP A 13 -58.04 11.24 2.51
C TRP A 13 -57.70 12.67 2.96
N LEU A 14 -56.52 13.18 2.59
CA LEU A 14 -56.11 14.56 2.86
C LEU A 14 -56.95 15.56 2.04
N THR A 15 -57.25 15.23 0.79
CA THR A 15 -58.09 16.06 -0.10
C THR A 15 -59.51 16.23 0.48
N GLY A 16 -60.05 15.18 1.12
CA GLY A 16 -61.35 15.23 1.81
C GLY A 16 -61.39 16.01 3.13
N ARG A 17 -60.23 16.30 3.74
CA ARG A 17 -60.11 17.02 5.03
C ARG A 17 -59.75 18.50 4.90
N GLY A 18 -59.52 19.00 3.68
CA GLY A 18 -59.17 20.40 3.40
C GLY A 18 -60.32 21.38 3.65
N GLY A 19 -60.58 21.70 4.93
CA GLY A 19 -61.39 22.85 5.33
C GLY A 19 -60.56 24.15 5.34
N GLU A 20 -61.21 25.26 4.97
CA GLU A 20 -60.65 26.62 4.94
C GLU A 20 -59.85 26.94 6.21
N GLY A 21 -58.51 26.94 6.12
CA GLY A 21 -57.61 27.38 7.20
C GLY A 21 -56.35 26.55 7.43
N THR A 22 -56.19 25.39 6.79
CA THR A 22 -54.91 24.64 6.79
C THR A 22 -54.24 24.79 5.42
N GLY A 23 -52.97 25.22 5.38
CA GLY A 23 -52.21 25.26 4.13
C GLY A 23 -52.26 23.90 3.42
N ALA A 24 -52.16 23.89 2.08
CA ALA A 24 -52.23 22.65 1.30
C ALA A 24 -51.32 21.58 1.94
N LEU A 25 -51.88 20.40 2.25
CA LEU A 25 -51.14 19.32 2.89
C LEU A 25 -50.51 18.43 1.82
N ARG A 26 -49.29 17.95 2.07
CA ARG A 26 -48.57 17.04 1.18
C ARG A 26 -47.88 15.95 1.98
N ILE A 27 -47.87 14.75 1.42
CA ILE A 27 -47.18 13.59 1.98
C ILE A 27 -45.67 13.78 1.86
N ARG A 28 -44.95 13.41 2.91
CA ARG A 28 -43.49 13.27 2.90
C ARG A 28 -43.15 11.83 2.54
N ARG A 29 -42.94 11.59 1.25
CA ARG A 29 -42.74 10.23 0.70
C ARG A 29 -41.53 9.54 1.31
N GLU A 30 -40.52 10.32 1.66
CA GLU A 30 -39.30 9.85 2.31
C GLU A 30 -39.50 9.30 3.73
N TYR A 31 -40.69 9.47 4.34
CA TYR A 31 -41.06 8.92 5.66
C TYR A 31 -42.28 8.00 5.59
N VAL A 32 -42.53 7.38 4.44
CA VAL A 32 -43.51 6.30 4.34
C VAL A 32 -42.86 5.01 4.79
N SER A 33 -43.51 4.29 5.71
CA SER A 33 -42.94 3.06 6.29
C SER A 33 -43.98 1.97 6.47
N ARG A 34 -43.52 0.73 6.41
CA ARG A 34 -44.34 -0.46 6.60
C ARG A 34 -44.59 -0.72 8.09
N ALA A 35 -45.84 -0.96 8.45
CA ALA A 35 -46.27 -1.42 9.78
C ALA A 35 -46.74 -2.88 9.73
N THR A 36 -46.94 -3.49 10.90
CA THR A 36 -47.33 -4.92 11.05
C THR A 36 -48.62 -5.27 10.29
N ASP A 37 -49.59 -4.36 10.25
CA ASP A 37 -50.93 -4.53 9.68
C ASP A 37 -51.34 -3.38 8.73
N GLY A 38 -50.36 -2.62 8.23
CA GLY A 38 -50.65 -1.46 7.40
C GLY A 38 -49.42 -0.64 7.00
N TRP A 39 -49.64 0.64 6.74
CA TRP A 39 -48.62 1.60 6.34
C TRP A 39 -48.74 2.90 7.14
N ASN A 40 -47.61 3.44 7.58
CA ASN A 40 -47.52 4.75 8.21
C ASN A 40 -47.08 5.77 7.16
N VAL A 41 -47.92 6.78 6.95
CA VAL A 41 -47.73 7.82 5.92
C VAL A 41 -47.71 9.18 6.59
N THR A 42 -46.54 9.82 6.59
CA THR A 42 -46.33 11.13 7.20
C THR A 42 -46.71 12.25 6.24
N TYR A 43 -47.38 13.30 6.72
CA TYR A 43 -47.71 14.47 5.90
C TYR A 43 -47.48 15.79 6.66
N ASN A 44 -47.29 16.89 5.92
CA ASN A 44 -47.13 18.23 6.48
C ASN A 44 -47.66 19.30 5.51
N THR A 45 -47.58 20.58 5.85
CA THR A 45 -47.95 21.68 4.94
C THR A 45 -46.94 21.80 3.81
N VAL A 46 -47.44 22.14 2.61
CA VAL A 46 -46.64 22.38 1.41
C VAL A 46 -45.60 23.47 1.67
N GLY A 47 -45.97 24.55 2.36
CA GLY A 47 -45.05 25.64 2.69
C GLY A 47 -43.86 25.23 3.57
N TRP A 48 -44.06 24.28 4.48
CA TRP A 48 -42.98 23.68 5.27
C TRP A 48 -42.09 22.79 4.39
N ILE A 49 -42.69 21.91 3.59
CA ILE A 49 -41.95 20.93 2.79
C ILE A 49 -41.17 21.62 1.65
N ASP A 50 -41.70 22.67 1.04
CA ASP A 50 -41.00 23.46 0.00
C ASP A 50 -40.02 24.50 0.60
N GLY A 51 -39.96 24.64 1.93
CA GLY A 51 -39.11 25.61 2.63
C GLY A 51 -39.53 27.07 2.45
N THR A 52 -40.71 27.34 1.87
CA THR A 52 -41.22 28.69 1.59
C THR A 52 -41.82 29.37 2.82
N ASP A 53 -42.30 28.59 3.80
CA ASP A 53 -42.79 29.08 5.09
C ASP A 53 -42.48 28.06 6.21
N PRO A 54 -41.30 28.15 6.84
CA PRO A 54 -40.91 27.29 7.95
C PRO A 54 -41.82 27.43 9.19
N GLY A 55 -42.58 28.52 9.31
CA GLY A 55 -43.49 28.75 10.45
C GLY A 55 -44.83 28.02 10.33
N ALA A 56 -45.18 27.52 9.14
CA ALA A 56 -46.45 26.85 8.87
C ALA A 56 -46.40 25.31 9.07
N GLY A 57 -45.29 24.77 9.57
CA GLY A 57 -45.13 23.34 9.81
C GLY A 57 -46.08 22.82 10.89
N LEU A 58 -46.68 21.65 10.67
CA LEU A 58 -47.42 20.92 11.69
C LEU A 58 -46.43 20.18 12.59
N PHE A 59 -46.44 20.53 13.87
CA PHE A 59 -45.62 19.92 14.91
C PHE A 59 -46.50 19.47 16.08
N PRO A 60 -46.49 18.17 16.44
CA PRO A 60 -45.83 17.06 15.74
C PRO A 60 -46.30 16.84 14.29
N SER A 61 -45.43 16.31 13.42
CA SER A 61 -45.82 15.97 12.04
C SER A 61 -46.87 14.84 12.08
N PRO A 62 -48.06 15.04 11.49
CA PRO A 62 -49.08 14.02 11.50
C PRO A 62 -48.70 12.76 10.72
N VAL A 63 -49.05 11.61 11.31
CA VAL A 63 -48.86 10.29 10.70
C VAL A 63 -50.24 9.64 10.51
N ALA A 64 -50.56 9.28 9.28
CA ALA A 64 -51.74 8.53 8.92
C ALA A 64 -51.40 7.03 8.83
N PHE A 65 -52.09 6.21 9.61
CA PHE A 65 -52.03 4.75 9.50
C PHE A 65 -53.07 4.25 8.51
N VAL A 66 -52.62 3.49 7.51
CA VAL A 66 -53.46 2.90 6.45
C VAL A 66 -53.50 1.38 6.66
N PRO A 67 -54.64 0.80 7.07
CA PRO A 67 -54.77 -0.64 7.27
C PRO A 67 -54.70 -1.43 5.95
N ASP A 68 -54.02 -2.58 5.97
CA ASP A 68 -53.92 -3.49 4.80
C ASP A 68 -55.23 -4.09 4.35
N ASP A 69 -56.18 -4.25 5.28
CA ASP A 69 -57.48 -4.87 5.07
C ASP A 69 -58.49 -3.92 4.40
N GLY A 70 -58.07 -2.70 4.05
CA GLY A 70 -58.94 -1.68 3.47
C GLY A 70 -59.72 -0.87 4.51
N GLY A 71 -59.46 -1.07 5.81
CA GLY A 71 -60.09 -0.33 6.90
C GLY A 71 -59.89 1.19 6.86
N GLU A 72 -60.54 1.89 7.78
CA GLU A 72 -60.49 3.36 7.87
C GLU A 72 -59.09 3.88 8.21
N ILE A 73 -58.68 4.97 7.56
CA ILE A 73 -57.42 5.67 7.87
C ILE A 73 -57.58 6.40 9.21
N ARG A 74 -56.68 6.10 10.14
CA ARG A 74 -56.63 6.72 11.47
C ARG A 74 -55.34 7.49 11.65
N LEU A 75 -55.37 8.53 12.49
CA LEU A 75 -54.15 9.18 12.93
C LEU A 75 -53.45 8.27 13.94
N ASP A 76 -52.17 8.02 13.71
CA ASP A 76 -51.34 7.29 14.66
C ASP A 76 -50.89 8.26 15.75
N LEU A 77 -51.75 8.41 16.77
CA LEU A 77 -51.51 9.34 17.87
C LEU A 77 -50.30 8.93 18.73
N GLU A 78 -49.89 7.67 18.72
CA GLU A 78 -48.66 7.23 19.41
C GLU A 78 -47.44 7.74 18.66
N LEU A 79 -47.36 7.54 17.33
CA LEU A 79 -46.29 8.11 16.50
C LEU A 79 -46.29 9.65 16.49
N MET A 80 -47.46 10.29 16.64
CA MET A 80 -47.57 11.74 16.78
C MET A 80 -47.16 12.25 18.17
N ALA A 81 -47.51 11.54 19.26
CA ALA A 81 -47.13 11.89 20.64
C ALA A 81 -45.63 11.71 20.91
N VAL A 82 -45.03 10.77 20.19
CA VAL A 82 -43.58 10.50 20.11
C VAL A 82 -42.86 11.81 19.69
N SER A 83 -43.39 12.62 18.77
CA SER A 83 -42.79 13.92 18.39
C SER A 83 -43.10 15.16 19.27
N ALA A 84 -43.85 15.04 20.38
CA ALA A 84 -44.29 16.20 21.20
C ALA A 84 -43.67 16.29 22.61
N ALA A 85 -42.87 15.32 23.05
CA ALA A 85 -42.26 15.31 24.38
C ALA A 85 -40.83 15.88 24.38
N GLY A 86 -40.69 17.16 24.01
CA GLY A 86 -39.47 17.93 24.29
C GLY A 86 -39.56 18.54 25.68
N GLY A 87 -39.04 17.83 26.69
CA GLY A 87 -39.01 18.37 28.06
C GLY A 87 -38.41 17.42 29.08
N ASP A 88 -37.13 17.67 29.41
CA ASP A 88 -36.42 17.32 30.65
C ASP A 88 -37.03 16.18 31.49
N SER A 89 -36.83 14.93 31.07
CA SER A 89 -36.78 13.81 32.00
C SER A 89 -36.04 12.64 31.36
N ALA A 90 -35.37 11.83 32.19
CA ALA A 90 -34.41 10.79 31.86
C ALA A 90 -35.03 9.55 31.13
N ALA A 91 -35.75 9.76 30.04
CA ALA A 91 -36.32 8.76 29.14
C ALA A 91 -35.90 8.98 27.66
N ASP A 92 -34.76 9.63 27.45
CA ASP A 92 -34.20 10.06 26.15
C ASP A 92 -33.71 8.91 25.22
N ASP A 93 -33.81 7.66 25.62
CA ASP A 93 -33.37 6.51 24.82
C ASP A 93 -34.38 6.06 23.75
N THR A 94 -35.55 6.69 23.63
CA THR A 94 -36.65 6.22 22.74
C THR A 94 -36.73 6.90 21.37
N PHE A 95 -36.01 8.01 21.14
CA PHE A 95 -36.06 8.79 19.88
C PHE A 95 -34.78 8.85 19.07
N THR A 96 -33.77 8.15 19.54
CA THR A 96 -32.45 8.17 18.96
C THR A 96 -31.99 6.75 18.69
N ARG A 97 -31.17 6.59 17.66
CA ARG A 97 -30.48 5.34 17.39
C ARG A 97 -28.99 5.61 17.33
N TRP A 98 -28.22 4.70 17.91
CA TRP A 98 -26.78 4.69 17.75
C TRP A 98 -26.45 3.97 16.44
N ALA A 99 -25.75 4.66 15.55
CA ALA A 99 -25.18 4.07 14.35
C ALA A 99 -23.71 3.76 14.60
N GLU A 100 -23.28 2.61 14.10
CA GLU A 100 -21.88 2.18 14.14
C GLU A 100 -21.09 2.94 13.08
N VAL A 101 -20.02 3.61 13.51
CA VAL A 101 -18.99 4.13 12.62
C VAL A 101 -17.90 3.09 12.58
N VAL A 102 -17.79 2.39 11.45
CA VAL A 102 -16.86 1.28 11.27
C VAL A 102 -15.54 1.80 10.70
N ASP A 103 -14.43 1.19 11.12
CA ASP A 103 -13.12 1.42 10.54
C ASP A 103 -13.18 1.22 9.01
N PRO A 104 -12.67 2.18 8.21
CA PRO A 104 -12.78 2.14 6.74
C PRO A 104 -12.05 0.95 6.10
N GLU A 105 -11.20 0.24 6.84
CA GLU A 105 -10.57 -0.99 6.36
C GLU A 105 -11.45 -2.25 6.54
N PHE A 106 -12.60 -2.15 7.21
CA PHE A 106 -13.59 -3.23 7.23
C PHE A 106 -14.42 -3.20 5.94
N ASP A 107 -14.33 -4.29 5.17
CA ASP A 107 -15.03 -4.47 3.91
C ASP A 107 -16.02 -5.63 4.03
N PRO A 108 -17.33 -5.33 4.18
CA PRO A 108 -18.36 -6.37 4.26
C PRO A 108 -18.53 -7.15 2.94
N ALA A 109 -18.02 -6.64 1.81
CA ALA A 109 -18.08 -7.32 0.52
C ALA A 109 -16.98 -8.38 0.37
N ALA A 110 -15.81 -8.18 0.98
CA ALA A 110 -14.70 -9.14 0.94
C ALA A 110 -15.05 -10.47 1.63
N VAL A 111 -15.84 -10.43 2.70
CA VAL A 111 -16.29 -11.62 3.44
C VAL A 111 -17.81 -11.58 3.59
N PRO A 112 -18.56 -12.03 2.57
CA PRO A 112 -20.02 -11.95 2.59
C PRO A 112 -20.61 -12.69 3.80
N GLY A 113 -21.37 -11.95 4.62
CA GLY A 113 -22.07 -12.50 5.79
C GLY A 113 -21.31 -12.36 7.12
N LEU A 114 -20.05 -11.90 7.11
CA LEU A 114 -19.32 -11.58 8.33
C LEU A 114 -19.98 -10.36 9.02
N PRO A 115 -20.54 -10.50 10.24
CA PRO A 115 -21.03 -9.35 10.98
C PRO A 115 -19.90 -8.38 11.31
N VAL A 116 -20.21 -7.09 11.42
CA VAL A 116 -19.24 -6.06 11.82
C VAL A 116 -18.67 -6.43 13.20
N PRO A 117 -17.36 -6.71 13.31
CA PRO A 117 -16.79 -7.06 14.60
C PRO A 117 -16.73 -5.83 15.52
N LYS A 118 -16.99 -6.02 16.81
CA LYS A 118 -16.97 -4.93 17.80
C LYS A 118 -15.64 -4.17 17.78
N ALA A 119 -14.51 -4.87 17.62
CA ALA A 119 -13.19 -4.26 17.58
C ALA A 119 -12.93 -3.44 16.29
N ALA A 120 -13.73 -3.61 15.23
CA ALA A 120 -13.68 -2.81 14.01
C ALA A 120 -14.54 -1.53 14.10
N ILE A 121 -15.40 -1.41 15.11
CA ILE A 121 -16.22 -0.21 15.31
C ILE A 121 -15.34 0.87 15.94
N LEU A 122 -15.13 1.98 15.26
CA LEU A 122 -14.38 3.13 15.78
C LEU A 122 -15.13 3.79 16.95
N ARG A 123 -16.42 4.07 16.70
CA ARG A 123 -17.30 4.78 17.63
C ARG A 123 -18.75 4.55 17.26
N TRP A 124 -19.65 5.00 18.13
CA TRP A 124 -21.06 5.15 17.81
C TRP A 124 -21.41 6.63 17.73
N GLU A 125 -22.17 6.99 16.72
CA GLU A 125 -22.75 8.32 16.57
C GLU A 125 -24.27 8.22 16.73
N GLN A 126 -24.84 9.13 17.49
CA GLN A 126 -26.28 9.13 17.73
C GLN A 126 -26.99 9.95 16.65
N TYR A 127 -28.00 9.33 16.06
CA TYR A 127 -28.89 9.94 15.08
C TYR A 127 -30.30 9.96 15.64
N THR A 128 -31.10 10.94 15.24
CA THR A 128 -32.55 10.87 15.43
C THR A 128 -33.11 9.71 14.61
N LEU A 129 -34.32 9.23 14.95
CA LEU A 129 -35.02 8.25 14.12
C LEU A 129 -35.28 8.73 12.68
N PHE A 130 -35.15 10.03 12.41
CA PHE A 130 -35.24 10.64 11.08
C PHE A 130 -33.89 10.73 10.34
N GLY A 131 -32.80 10.22 10.94
CA GLY A 131 -31.48 10.17 10.33
C GLY A 131 -30.64 11.45 10.48
N GLU A 132 -31.06 12.41 11.30
CA GLU A 132 -30.30 13.64 11.55
C GLU A 132 -29.28 13.41 12.69
N PRO A 133 -28.03 13.87 12.57
CA PRO A 133 -27.03 13.70 13.61
C PRO A 133 -27.37 14.56 14.84
N THR A 134 -27.31 13.98 16.04
CA THR A 134 -27.53 14.74 17.30
C THR A 134 -26.26 15.41 17.80
N GLY A 135 -25.10 15.01 17.27
CA GLY A 135 -23.77 15.42 17.74
C GLY A 135 -23.26 14.60 18.93
N ALA A 136 -24.05 13.70 19.51
CA ALA A 136 -23.57 12.82 20.56
C ALA A 136 -22.73 11.68 19.99
N VAL A 137 -21.53 11.52 20.55
CA VAL A 137 -20.54 10.51 20.13
C VAL A 137 -20.15 9.66 21.33
N ARG A 138 -20.09 8.34 21.12
CA ARG A 138 -19.59 7.37 22.09
C ARG A 138 -18.38 6.65 21.51
N ALA A 139 -17.19 6.91 22.05
CA ALA A 139 -15.98 6.20 21.65
C ALA A 139 -16.07 4.70 22.00
N ASN A 140 -15.43 3.87 21.19
CA ASN A 140 -15.30 2.44 21.48
C ASN A 140 -13.92 2.15 22.12
N PRO A 141 -13.84 1.85 23.43
CA PRO A 141 -12.57 1.51 24.07
C PRO A 141 -11.97 0.19 23.56
N ASP A 142 -12.78 -0.65 22.91
CA ASP A 142 -12.34 -1.94 22.35
C ASP A 142 -11.91 -1.83 20.88
N HIS A 143 -11.96 -0.63 20.27
CA HIS A 143 -11.52 -0.43 18.88
C HIS A 143 -10.05 -0.83 18.73
N ARG A 144 -9.77 -1.54 17.64
CA ARG A 144 -8.42 -1.87 17.20
C ARG A 144 -8.22 -1.32 15.80
N PRO A 145 -7.10 -0.65 15.52
CA PRO A 145 -6.87 -0.05 14.20
C PRO A 145 -6.83 -1.10 13.10
N GLY A 146 -7.30 -0.74 11.91
CA GLY A 146 -7.32 -1.62 10.73
C GLY A 146 -5.96 -2.23 10.33
N PRO A 147 -5.96 -3.29 9.50
CA PRO A 147 -4.75 -4.03 9.15
C PRO A 147 -3.64 -3.19 8.52
N ARG A 148 -3.96 -2.34 7.53
CA ARG A 148 -2.96 -1.54 6.80
C ARG A 148 -2.43 -0.41 7.67
N PHE A 149 -3.28 0.25 8.44
CA PHE A 149 -2.89 1.20 9.50
C PHE A 149 -1.90 0.55 10.47
N SER A 150 -2.18 -0.69 10.89
CA SER A 150 -1.32 -1.52 11.75
C SER A 150 -0.04 -2.03 11.08
N GLY A 151 0.22 -1.65 9.83
CA GLY A 151 1.47 -1.94 9.14
C GLY A 151 1.44 -3.14 8.20
N ARG A 152 0.27 -3.75 7.94
CA ARG A 152 0.13 -4.86 6.99
C ARG A 152 0.15 -4.35 5.54
N ALA A 153 0.41 -5.27 4.61
CA ALA A 153 0.30 -5.01 3.18
C ALA A 153 -1.17 -4.89 2.76
N ALA A 154 -1.43 -4.24 1.62
CA ALA A 154 -2.75 -4.30 1.00
C ALA A 154 -3.05 -5.76 0.59
N PRO A 155 -4.23 -6.29 0.92
CA PRO A 155 -4.60 -7.66 0.57
C PRO A 155 -4.80 -7.81 -0.94
N GLU A 156 -4.32 -8.90 -1.52
CA GLU A 156 -4.55 -9.27 -2.93
C GLU A 156 -5.71 -10.26 -3.12
N SER A 157 -6.31 -10.72 -2.01
CA SER A 157 -7.44 -11.65 -2.03
C SER A 157 -8.30 -11.49 -0.78
N ASP A 158 -9.54 -11.97 -0.86
CA ASP A 158 -10.48 -12.02 0.27
C ASP A 158 -9.89 -12.78 1.47
N VAL A 159 -9.08 -13.82 1.24
CA VAL A 159 -8.43 -14.58 2.31
C VAL A 159 -7.36 -13.73 3.01
N GLU A 160 -6.64 -12.89 2.27
CA GLU A 160 -5.67 -11.95 2.87
C GLU A 160 -6.37 -10.85 3.66
N THR A 161 -7.53 -10.37 3.19
CA THR A 161 -8.38 -9.44 3.96
C THR A 161 -8.79 -10.07 5.30
N LEU A 162 -9.32 -11.30 5.25
CA LEU A 162 -9.71 -12.05 6.45
C LEU A 162 -8.50 -12.34 7.38
N LEU A 163 -7.34 -12.66 6.81
CA LEU A 163 -6.10 -12.84 7.57
C LEU A 163 -5.70 -11.52 8.25
N GLY A 164 -5.85 -10.39 7.56
CA GLY A 164 -5.68 -9.05 8.13
C GLY A 164 -6.54 -8.85 9.37
N TYR A 165 -7.84 -9.16 9.28
CA TYR A 165 -8.79 -9.06 10.41
C TYR A 165 -8.38 -9.93 11.59
N LEU A 166 -7.92 -11.17 11.34
CA LEU A 166 -7.38 -12.03 12.39
C LEU A 166 -6.15 -11.40 13.05
N ARG A 167 -5.25 -10.79 12.28
CA ARG A 167 -3.99 -10.21 12.80
C ARG A 167 -4.18 -8.96 13.64
N VAL A 168 -5.25 -8.20 13.42
CA VAL A 168 -5.63 -7.07 14.28
C VAL A 168 -6.66 -7.45 15.33
N GLU A 169 -6.94 -8.76 15.47
CA GLU A 169 -7.89 -9.33 16.44
C GLU A 169 -9.30 -8.73 16.31
N TRP A 170 -9.71 -8.42 15.07
CA TRP A 170 -11.11 -8.14 14.78
C TRP A 170 -11.96 -9.40 14.82
N ILE A 171 -11.39 -10.54 14.44
CA ILE A 171 -12.04 -11.85 14.47
C ILE A 171 -11.16 -12.87 15.21
N THR A 172 -11.78 -13.95 15.70
CA THR A 172 -11.08 -15.05 16.36
C THR A 172 -10.47 -16.04 15.36
N PRO A 173 -9.52 -16.91 15.77
CA PRO A 173 -9.04 -18.00 14.92
C PRO A 173 -10.16 -18.93 14.42
N GLU A 174 -11.19 -19.20 15.23
CA GLU A 174 -12.32 -20.05 14.86
C GLU A 174 -13.19 -19.39 13.78
N GLU A 175 -13.48 -18.09 13.93
CA GLU A 175 -14.18 -17.29 12.93
C GLU A 175 -13.37 -17.22 11.63
N PHE A 176 -12.05 -16.99 11.72
CA PHE A 176 -11.16 -17.02 10.57
C PHE A 176 -11.28 -18.35 9.81
N VAL A 177 -11.13 -19.50 10.50
CA VAL A 177 -11.22 -20.80 9.84
C VAL A 177 -12.60 -21.00 9.23
N HIS A 178 -13.67 -20.63 9.93
CA HIS A 178 -15.03 -20.72 9.42
C HIS A 178 -15.22 -19.98 8.09
N TRP A 179 -14.91 -18.68 8.06
CA TRP A 179 -15.11 -17.85 6.88
C TRP A 179 -14.15 -18.22 5.75
N MET A 180 -12.91 -18.60 6.06
CA MET A 180 -11.93 -19.00 5.05
C MET A 180 -12.37 -20.23 4.24
N LEU A 181 -13.18 -21.13 4.80
CA LEU A 181 -13.67 -22.32 4.09
C LEU A 181 -14.53 -22.01 2.85
N ASP A 182 -15.09 -20.79 2.79
CA ASP A 182 -15.93 -20.30 1.70
C ASP A 182 -15.17 -19.45 0.67
N LEU A 183 -13.95 -19.03 1.00
CA LEU A 183 -13.14 -18.16 0.15
C LEU A 183 -12.25 -18.97 -0.80
N ASP A 184 -11.78 -18.33 -1.87
CA ASP A 184 -10.91 -18.97 -2.84
C ASP A 184 -9.47 -19.00 -2.34
N VAL A 185 -8.83 -20.17 -2.45
CA VAL A 185 -7.40 -20.38 -2.25
C VAL A 185 -6.77 -20.98 -3.51
N LEU A 186 -5.45 -20.85 -3.63
CA LEU A 186 -4.66 -21.38 -4.73
C LEU A 186 -3.87 -22.61 -4.27
N ALA A 187 -4.27 -23.80 -4.72
CA ALA A 187 -3.59 -25.05 -4.43
C ALA A 187 -2.62 -25.39 -5.58
N PRO A 188 -1.29 -25.32 -5.39
CA PRO A 188 -0.34 -25.64 -6.44
C PRO A 188 -0.42 -27.11 -6.83
N ALA A 189 -0.17 -27.38 -8.11
CA ALA A 189 -0.12 -28.71 -8.68
C ALA A 189 1.27 -28.96 -9.30
N LYS A 190 1.80 -30.16 -9.07
CA LYS A 190 3.04 -30.65 -9.68
C LYS A 190 2.82 -32.08 -10.14
N ASP A 191 3.26 -32.40 -11.35
CA ASP A 191 3.12 -33.73 -11.96
C ASP A 191 1.66 -34.24 -11.95
N GLY A 192 0.69 -33.32 -12.10
CA GLY A 192 -0.75 -33.64 -12.09
C GLY A 192 -1.38 -33.83 -10.70
N HIS A 193 -0.62 -33.65 -9.63
CA HIS A 193 -1.08 -33.84 -8.25
C HIS A 193 -1.02 -32.53 -7.44
N LEU A 194 -2.08 -32.26 -6.67
CA LEU A 194 -2.06 -31.19 -5.68
C LEU A 194 -0.99 -31.46 -4.62
N GLN A 195 -0.31 -30.41 -4.18
CA GLN A 195 0.75 -30.56 -3.20
C GLN A 195 0.19 -30.80 -1.80
N VAL A 196 0.67 -31.88 -1.18
CA VAL A 196 0.36 -32.28 0.19
C VAL A 196 1.68 -32.45 0.93
N ARG A 197 1.75 -31.95 2.16
CA ARG A 197 2.91 -32.11 3.03
C ARG A 197 2.56 -33.01 4.21
N ASP A 198 3.40 -34.01 4.44
CA ASP A 198 3.30 -34.92 5.57
C ASP A 198 4.08 -34.35 6.77
N PHE A 199 3.44 -34.40 7.94
CA PHE A 199 4.00 -33.98 9.22
C PHE A 199 3.94 -35.11 10.26
N GLY A 200 3.90 -36.38 9.81
CA GLY A 200 3.87 -37.55 10.66
C GLY A 200 2.59 -37.61 11.49
N ASP A 201 2.74 -37.72 12.81
CA ASP A 201 1.62 -37.83 13.76
C ASP A 201 0.66 -36.63 13.71
N ALA A 202 1.13 -35.46 13.23
CA ALA A 202 0.33 -34.26 13.09
C ALA A 202 -0.53 -34.22 11.81
N GLY A 203 -0.53 -35.30 11.02
CA GLY A 203 -1.37 -35.47 9.83
C GLY A 203 -0.87 -34.78 8.56
N LEU A 204 -1.54 -35.09 7.46
CA LEU A 204 -1.29 -34.52 6.13
C LEU A 204 -1.88 -33.11 6.04
N ARG A 205 -1.28 -32.23 5.24
CA ARG A 205 -1.83 -30.88 4.96
C ARG A 205 -1.75 -30.55 3.49
N TYR A 206 -2.87 -30.10 2.90
CA TYR A 206 -2.81 -29.47 1.57
C TYR A 206 -2.03 -28.17 1.66
N VAL A 207 -1.09 -27.99 0.74
CA VAL A 207 -0.42 -26.70 0.55
C VAL A 207 -1.36 -25.79 -0.21
N VAL A 208 -1.62 -24.60 0.31
CA VAL A 208 -2.45 -23.58 -0.35
C VAL A 208 -1.83 -22.20 -0.17
N TYR A 209 -2.11 -21.31 -1.12
CA TYR A 209 -1.66 -19.92 -1.11
C TYR A 209 -2.84 -18.97 -1.22
N THR A 210 -2.71 -17.80 -0.61
CA THR A 210 -3.77 -16.78 -0.59
C THR A 210 -3.81 -15.93 -1.86
N SER A 211 -2.66 -15.68 -2.48
CA SER A 211 -2.56 -14.97 -3.76
C SER A 211 -1.49 -15.58 -4.66
N GLU A 212 -1.51 -15.21 -5.95
CA GLU A 212 -0.50 -15.67 -6.91
C GLU A 212 0.90 -15.20 -6.54
N ALA A 213 1.04 -13.98 -6.00
CA ALA A 213 2.32 -13.44 -5.55
C ALA A 213 2.96 -14.28 -4.43
N LYS A 214 2.16 -15.01 -3.65
CA LYS A 214 2.66 -15.92 -2.60
C LYS A 214 3.13 -17.26 -3.16
N ILE A 215 2.74 -17.65 -4.37
CA ILE A 215 3.10 -18.96 -4.94
C ILE A 215 4.61 -18.98 -5.25
N PRO A 216 5.37 -19.97 -4.74
CA PRO A 216 6.77 -20.17 -5.08
C PRO A 216 7.03 -20.32 -6.57
N SER A 217 8.21 -19.84 -6.99
CA SER A 217 8.55 -19.74 -8.41
C SER A 217 8.59 -21.10 -9.12
N GLU A 218 8.86 -22.18 -8.39
CA GLU A 218 8.86 -23.57 -8.88
C GLU A 218 7.48 -24.10 -9.30
N TYR A 219 6.38 -23.48 -8.84
CA TYR A 219 5.03 -23.87 -9.25
C TYR A 219 4.54 -22.96 -10.38
N THR A 220 4.13 -23.58 -11.50
CA THR A 220 3.62 -22.91 -12.69
C THR A 220 2.16 -23.26 -13.00
N LEU A 221 1.56 -24.11 -12.18
CA LEU A 221 0.19 -24.58 -12.29
C LEU A 221 -0.43 -24.63 -10.90
N TRP A 222 -1.64 -24.11 -10.76
CA TRP A 222 -2.41 -24.22 -9.53
C TRP A 222 -3.90 -24.34 -9.83
N GLN A 223 -4.61 -24.87 -8.85
CA GLN A 223 -6.06 -24.93 -8.85
C GLN A 223 -6.60 -23.83 -7.92
N ARG A 224 -7.45 -22.95 -8.45
CA ARG A 224 -8.27 -22.07 -7.63
C ARG A 224 -9.49 -22.86 -7.17
N THR A 225 -9.66 -22.95 -5.87
CA THR A 225 -10.70 -23.77 -5.22
C THR A 225 -11.03 -23.22 -3.84
N GLN A 226 -12.18 -23.60 -3.30
CA GLN A 226 -12.49 -23.37 -1.89
C GLN A 226 -11.87 -24.49 -1.03
N PRO A 227 -11.37 -24.18 0.19
CA PRO A 227 -10.84 -25.18 1.09
C PRO A 227 -11.83 -26.31 1.42
N ARG A 228 -13.14 -26.03 1.50
CA ARG A 228 -14.17 -27.07 1.72
C ARG A 228 -14.17 -28.17 0.65
N VAL A 229 -13.88 -27.81 -0.60
CA VAL A 229 -13.86 -28.76 -1.72
C VAL A 229 -12.65 -29.70 -1.57
N LEU A 230 -11.50 -29.14 -1.18
CA LEU A 230 -10.28 -29.92 -0.88
C LEU A 230 -10.51 -30.90 0.27
N LEU A 231 -11.18 -30.46 1.33
CA LEU A 231 -11.49 -31.30 2.49
C LEU A 231 -12.49 -32.41 2.16
N ARG A 232 -13.52 -32.12 1.35
CA ARG A 232 -14.46 -33.15 0.87
C ARG A 232 -13.78 -34.21 0.01
N ARG A 233 -12.84 -33.82 -0.87
CA ARG A 233 -12.02 -34.77 -1.65
C ARG A 233 -11.19 -35.68 -0.75
N ALA A 234 -10.81 -35.19 0.43
CA ALA A 234 -10.10 -35.96 1.44
C ALA A 234 -11.01 -36.80 2.36
N ASN A 235 -12.33 -36.93 2.08
CA ASN A 235 -13.24 -37.73 2.92
C ASN A 235 -12.81 -39.19 3.11
N ASP A 236 -12.01 -39.75 2.20
CA ASP A 236 -11.43 -41.09 2.32
C ASP A 236 -10.06 -41.12 3.04
N THR A 237 -9.52 -39.94 3.40
CA THR A 237 -8.25 -39.74 4.10
C THR A 237 -8.50 -38.99 5.42
N PRO A 238 -8.74 -39.70 6.54
CA PRO A 238 -8.90 -39.05 7.83
C PRO A 238 -7.66 -38.21 8.18
N GLY A 239 -7.87 -36.96 8.61
CA GLY A 239 -6.79 -36.16 9.20
C GLY A 239 -6.01 -35.26 8.24
N VAL A 240 -6.66 -34.72 7.19
CA VAL A 240 -6.05 -33.72 6.30
C VAL A 240 -6.39 -32.30 6.75
N GLY A 241 -5.38 -31.47 6.99
CA GLY A 241 -5.48 -30.04 7.30
C GLY A 241 -5.06 -29.15 6.13
N LEU A 242 -4.80 -27.87 6.42
CA LEU A 242 -4.29 -26.89 5.45
C LEU A 242 -2.99 -26.28 5.94
N LEU A 243 -2.07 -26.07 5.02
CA LEU A 243 -0.84 -25.32 5.19
C LEU A 243 -0.90 -24.11 4.26
N VAL A 244 -1.23 -22.95 4.83
CA VAL A 244 -1.43 -21.70 4.11
C VAL A 244 -0.11 -20.94 4.01
N ASN A 245 0.25 -20.47 2.82
CA ASN A 245 1.44 -19.67 2.53
C ASN A 245 2.78 -20.24 3.06
N PRO A 246 3.09 -21.55 2.87
CA PRO A 246 4.34 -22.09 3.39
C PRO A 246 5.56 -21.45 2.72
N GLY A 247 6.55 -21.12 3.55
CA GLY A 247 7.80 -20.48 3.11
C GLY A 247 7.66 -18.99 2.79
N ARG A 248 6.46 -18.41 2.99
CA ARG A 248 6.19 -16.98 2.81
C ARG A 248 5.89 -16.31 4.16
N ALA A 249 5.77 -14.99 4.13
CA ALA A 249 5.21 -14.24 5.25
C ALA A 249 3.86 -14.84 5.66
N GLU A 250 3.57 -14.84 6.97
CA GLU A 250 2.24 -15.17 7.51
C GLU A 250 1.78 -16.62 7.24
N THR A 251 2.72 -17.58 7.18
CA THR A 251 2.38 -19.01 7.16
C THR A 251 1.40 -19.35 8.28
N PHE A 252 0.34 -20.08 7.96
CA PHE A 252 -0.70 -20.48 8.90
C PHE A 252 -1.03 -21.96 8.76
N HIS A 253 -1.17 -22.65 9.90
CA HIS A 253 -1.49 -24.07 9.96
C HIS A 253 -2.91 -24.24 10.46
N ILE A 254 -3.73 -24.92 9.66
CA ILE A 254 -5.07 -25.32 10.07
C ILE A 254 -5.05 -26.83 10.24
N TYR A 255 -5.23 -27.25 11.49
CA TYR A 255 -5.18 -28.66 11.87
C TYR A 255 -6.50 -29.35 11.51
N PRO A 256 -6.47 -30.65 11.19
CA PRO A 256 -7.68 -31.43 10.93
C PRO A 256 -8.72 -31.32 12.07
N GLU A 257 -8.25 -31.25 13.32
CA GLU A 257 -9.10 -31.13 14.51
C GLU A 257 -9.86 -29.80 14.52
N THR A 258 -9.20 -28.69 14.18
CA THR A 258 -9.82 -27.36 14.07
C THR A 258 -10.91 -27.34 13.01
N LEU A 259 -10.68 -28.02 11.89
CA LEU A 259 -11.67 -28.13 10.81
C LEU A 259 -12.90 -28.93 11.24
N ARG A 260 -12.72 -30.01 12.02
CA ARG A 260 -13.84 -30.76 12.59
C ARG A 260 -14.64 -29.90 13.58
N GLN A 261 -13.95 -29.20 14.47
CA GLN A 261 -14.59 -28.30 15.44
C GLN A 261 -15.44 -27.23 14.74
N VAL A 262 -14.93 -26.63 13.66
CA VAL A 262 -15.67 -25.64 12.87
C VAL A 262 -16.85 -26.27 12.12
N ALA A 263 -16.71 -27.49 11.61
CA ALA A 263 -17.84 -28.22 11.01
C ALA A 263 -18.95 -28.52 12.04
N ASP A 264 -18.56 -28.82 13.29
CA ASP A 264 -19.49 -29.08 14.40
C ASP A 264 -20.25 -27.81 14.87
N LEU A 265 -19.79 -26.61 14.50
CA LEU A 265 -20.50 -25.34 14.80
C LEU A 265 -21.84 -25.20 14.05
N GLY A 266 -22.10 -26.04 13.05
CA GLY A 266 -23.39 -26.07 12.34
C GLY A 266 -23.69 -24.80 11.52
N LEU A 267 -22.66 -24.01 11.20
CA LEU A 267 -22.79 -22.80 10.40
C LEU A 267 -23.13 -23.18 8.94
N PRO A 268 -24.05 -22.47 8.28
CA PRO A 268 -24.52 -22.84 6.95
C PRO A 268 -23.37 -22.83 5.94
N ALA A 269 -23.25 -23.91 5.18
CA ALA A 269 -22.27 -23.98 4.12
C ALA A 269 -22.63 -22.98 3.01
N GLY A 270 -21.72 -22.04 2.69
CA GLY A 270 -21.81 -21.23 1.49
C GLY A 270 -21.85 -22.04 0.18
N THR A 271 -22.22 -21.39 -0.91
CA THR A 271 -22.38 -22.04 -2.21
C THR A 271 -21.01 -22.45 -2.77
N GLU A 272 -20.90 -23.68 -3.27
CA GLU A 272 -19.67 -24.14 -3.92
C GLU A 272 -19.43 -23.40 -5.24
N ARG A 273 -18.21 -22.88 -5.40
CA ARG A 273 -17.80 -22.21 -6.63
C ARG A 273 -17.12 -23.18 -7.60
N PRO A 274 -17.28 -23.01 -8.92
CA PRO A 274 -16.56 -23.80 -9.90
C PRO A 274 -15.05 -23.65 -9.74
N GLU A 275 -14.34 -24.78 -9.71
CA GLU A 275 -12.88 -24.77 -9.67
C GLU A 275 -12.32 -24.30 -11.01
N SER A 276 -11.20 -23.58 -10.97
CA SER A 276 -10.49 -23.15 -12.18
C SER A 276 -8.99 -23.42 -12.07
N VAL A 277 -8.34 -23.54 -13.22
CA VAL A 277 -6.89 -23.73 -13.29
C VAL A 277 -6.24 -22.39 -13.56
N GLY A 278 -5.29 -22.02 -12.72
CA GLY A 278 -4.46 -20.84 -12.90
C GLY A 278 -3.05 -21.20 -13.33
N ARG A 279 -2.44 -20.26 -14.04
CA ARG A 279 -1.05 -20.28 -14.48
C ARG A 279 -0.51 -18.85 -14.42
N PRO A 280 0.81 -18.66 -14.31
CA PRO A 280 1.41 -17.35 -14.47
C PRO A 280 1.02 -16.72 -15.81
N ALA A 281 0.86 -15.39 -15.85
CA ALA A 281 0.39 -14.67 -17.03
C ALA A 281 1.21 -14.98 -18.31
N TYR A 282 2.51 -15.26 -18.19
CA TYR A 282 3.37 -15.60 -19.34
C TYR A 282 3.02 -16.93 -20.02
N PHE A 283 2.21 -17.79 -19.39
CA PHE A 283 1.66 -19.01 -19.99
C PHE A 283 0.21 -18.85 -20.47
N SER A 284 -0.38 -17.66 -20.36
CA SER A 284 -1.75 -17.40 -20.79
C SER A 284 -1.86 -17.32 -22.32
N GLU A 285 -3.01 -17.69 -22.86
CA GLU A 285 -3.34 -17.46 -24.27
C GLU A 285 -3.35 -15.96 -24.59
N GLU A 286 -3.82 -15.14 -23.66
CA GLU A 286 -3.84 -13.67 -23.77
C GLU A 286 -2.43 -13.10 -24.03
N TYR A 287 -1.42 -13.53 -23.26
CA TYR A 287 -0.04 -13.12 -23.49
C TYR A 287 0.51 -13.65 -24.82
N GLY A 288 0.21 -14.91 -25.16
CA GLY A 288 0.60 -15.50 -26.44
C GLY A 288 0.05 -14.74 -27.65
N ASP A 289 -1.20 -14.27 -27.57
CA ASP A 289 -1.84 -13.43 -28.59
C ASP A 289 -1.25 -12.02 -28.62
N ALA A 290 -0.99 -11.42 -27.45
CA ALA A 290 -0.38 -10.11 -27.33
C ALA A 290 1.09 -10.07 -27.81
N LEU A 291 1.77 -11.23 -27.87
CA LEU A 291 3.14 -11.35 -28.37
C LEU A 291 3.22 -11.31 -29.91
N LYS A 292 2.17 -11.75 -30.62
CA LYS A 292 2.17 -11.83 -32.10
C LYS A 292 2.45 -10.48 -32.77
N PRO A 293 1.81 -9.36 -32.38
CA PRO A 293 2.13 -8.04 -32.96
C PRO A 293 3.59 -7.63 -32.72
N LEU A 294 4.17 -7.97 -31.56
CA LEU A 294 5.59 -7.68 -31.28
C LEU A 294 6.53 -8.49 -32.19
N GLN A 295 6.17 -9.74 -32.50
CA GLN A 295 6.93 -10.57 -33.45
C GLN A 295 6.81 -10.04 -34.89
N GLU A 296 5.70 -9.42 -35.25
CA GLU A 296 5.56 -8.73 -36.54
C GLU A 296 6.39 -7.44 -36.57
N GLU A 297 6.38 -6.66 -35.47
CA GLU A 297 7.11 -5.40 -35.33
C GLU A 297 8.63 -5.59 -35.32
N TYR A 298 9.14 -6.60 -34.59
CA TYR A 298 10.56 -6.81 -34.34
C TYR A 298 11.14 -8.08 -35.00
N GLY A 299 10.34 -8.86 -35.71
CA GLY A 299 10.72 -10.16 -36.25
C GLY A 299 10.51 -11.31 -35.24
N GLN A 300 10.55 -12.53 -35.76
CA GLN A 300 10.24 -13.76 -35.01
C GLN A 300 11.22 -14.06 -33.86
N ASP A 301 12.47 -13.56 -33.96
CA ASP A 301 13.47 -13.67 -32.90
C ASP A 301 13.44 -12.42 -32.02
N LEU A 302 12.67 -12.49 -30.94
CA LEU A 302 12.63 -11.50 -29.87
C LEU A 302 13.84 -11.63 -28.90
N GLY A 303 14.78 -12.53 -29.20
CA GLY A 303 16.07 -12.64 -28.52
C GLY A 303 16.00 -13.06 -27.05
N SER A 304 17.01 -12.64 -26.29
CA SER A 304 17.15 -12.93 -24.86
C SER A 304 16.04 -12.35 -23.98
N ALA A 305 15.26 -11.38 -24.51
CA ALA A 305 14.15 -10.75 -23.79
C ALA A 305 13.07 -11.78 -23.43
N VAL A 306 12.77 -12.72 -24.33
CA VAL A 306 11.78 -13.80 -24.09
C VAL A 306 12.41 -14.98 -23.38
N ALA A 307 13.69 -15.28 -23.66
CA ALA A 307 14.38 -16.45 -23.10
C ALA A 307 14.45 -16.43 -21.56
N ASN A 308 14.53 -15.26 -20.94
CA ASN A 308 14.66 -15.11 -19.49
C ASN A 308 13.33 -14.79 -18.77
N LEU A 309 12.19 -14.74 -19.47
CA LEU A 309 10.91 -14.32 -18.86
C LEU A 309 10.48 -15.21 -17.69
N ALA A 310 10.71 -16.52 -17.78
CA ALA A 310 10.38 -17.44 -16.70
C ALA A 310 11.16 -17.10 -15.41
N ASP A 311 12.45 -16.81 -15.53
CA ASP A 311 13.32 -16.45 -14.41
C ASP A 311 12.93 -15.08 -13.83
N LEU A 312 12.59 -14.12 -14.69
CA LEU A 312 12.14 -12.78 -14.29
C LEU A 312 10.81 -12.83 -13.53
N VAL A 313 9.83 -13.59 -14.05
CA VAL A 313 8.55 -13.84 -13.36
C VAL A 313 8.78 -14.60 -12.06
N GLY A 314 9.74 -15.52 -12.03
CA GLY A 314 10.17 -16.20 -10.81
C GLY A 314 10.70 -15.23 -9.76
N GLN A 315 11.65 -14.36 -10.15
CA GLN A 315 12.25 -13.36 -9.27
C GLN A 315 11.21 -12.33 -8.78
N ALA A 316 10.28 -11.90 -9.64
CA ALA A 316 9.18 -11.02 -9.24
C ALA A 316 8.32 -11.68 -8.14
N ARG A 317 7.94 -12.95 -8.31
CA ARG A 317 7.16 -13.70 -7.30
C ARG A 317 7.93 -13.94 -6.01
N ASP A 318 9.24 -14.18 -6.09
CA ASP A 318 10.07 -14.31 -4.90
C ASP A 318 10.26 -12.99 -4.14
N ASN A 319 10.09 -11.86 -4.84
CA ASN A 319 9.95 -10.54 -4.23
C ASN A 319 8.51 -10.21 -3.77
N GLY A 320 7.54 -11.10 -3.99
CA GLY A 320 6.15 -10.92 -3.62
C GLY A 320 5.30 -10.14 -4.63
N TYR A 321 5.64 -10.18 -5.91
CA TYR A 321 4.89 -9.52 -6.99
C TYR A 321 4.56 -10.48 -8.13
N THR A 322 3.47 -10.20 -8.85
CA THR A 322 3.18 -10.81 -10.15
C THR A 322 3.49 -9.84 -11.29
N LEU A 323 3.65 -10.37 -12.50
CA LEU A 323 3.69 -9.57 -13.73
C LEU A 323 2.40 -9.81 -14.50
N SER A 324 1.66 -8.74 -14.76
CA SER A 324 0.47 -8.77 -15.61
C SER A 324 0.82 -8.99 -17.09
N THR A 325 -0.17 -9.40 -17.89
CA THR A 325 -0.01 -9.49 -19.35
C THR A 325 0.51 -8.19 -19.96
N GLY A 326 -0.02 -7.04 -19.52
CA GLY A 326 0.41 -5.72 -19.99
C GLY A 326 1.87 -5.40 -19.64
N GLU A 327 2.30 -5.71 -18.41
CA GLU A 327 3.70 -5.53 -17.98
C GLU A 327 4.65 -6.44 -18.76
N LEU A 328 4.27 -7.70 -18.99
CA LEU A 328 5.07 -8.63 -19.78
C LEU A 328 5.26 -8.14 -21.22
N VAL A 329 4.21 -7.60 -21.85
CA VAL A 329 4.27 -7.02 -23.21
C VAL A 329 5.17 -5.79 -23.23
N ARG A 330 4.99 -4.85 -22.30
CA ARG A 330 5.81 -3.63 -22.18
C ARG A 330 7.28 -4.00 -21.95
N TYR A 331 7.57 -4.91 -21.01
CA TYR A 331 8.93 -5.39 -20.76
C TYR A 331 9.54 -6.05 -22.00
N THR A 332 8.80 -6.96 -22.65
CA THR A 332 9.31 -7.68 -23.83
C THR A 332 9.66 -6.71 -24.96
N ARG A 333 8.81 -5.71 -25.21
CA ARG A 333 9.08 -4.63 -26.18
C ARG A 333 10.34 -3.85 -25.79
N GLY A 334 10.39 -3.33 -24.57
CA GLY A 334 11.52 -2.53 -24.08
C GLY A 334 12.85 -3.29 -24.09
N ALA A 335 12.85 -4.54 -23.61
CA ALA A 335 14.03 -5.40 -23.59
C ALA A 335 14.52 -5.74 -25.01
N THR A 336 13.60 -6.03 -25.93
CA THR A 336 13.95 -6.27 -27.35
C THR A 336 14.59 -5.03 -27.97
N LEU A 337 14.01 -3.85 -27.77
CA LEU A 337 14.56 -2.61 -28.33
C LEU A 337 15.91 -2.24 -27.70
N SER A 338 16.04 -2.35 -26.38
CA SER A 338 17.28 -2.08 -25.65
C SER A 338 18.41 -3.02 -26.10
N PHE A 339 18.12 -4.32 -26.27
CA PHE A 339 19.08 -5.30 -26.78
C PHE A 339 19.52 -4.97 -28.21
N LYS A 340 18.58 -4.71 -29.12
CA LYS A 340 18.89 -4.37 -30.52
C LYS A 340 19.73 -3.10 -30.63
N ARG A 341 19.41 -2.07 -29.85
CA ARG A 341 20.20 -0.83 -29.80
C ARG A 341 21.61 -1.07 -29.26
N SER A 342 21.74 -1.85 -28.19
CA SER A 342 23.05 -2.21 -27.62
C SER A 342 23.90 -2.99 -28.62
N ARG A 343 23.32 -3.95 -29.34
CA ARG A 343 23.97 -4.70 -30.42
C ARG A 343 24.38 -3.80 -31.57
N ALA A 344 23.49 -2.91 -32.03
CA ALA A 344 23.79 -1.97 -33.11
C ALA A 344 24.95 -1.02 -32.74
N LYS A 345 24.98 -0.52 -31.49
CA LYS A 345 26.09 0.29 -30.98
C LYS A 345 27.41 -0.49 -31.00
N TYR A 346 27.41 -1.74 -30.52
CA TYR A 346 28.60 -2.60 -30.52
C TYR A 346 29.09 -2.92 -31.94
N ASP A 347 28.18 -3.21 -32.86
CA ASP A 347 28.49 -3.54 -34.26
C ASP A 347 28.78 -2.30 -35.13
N GLY A 348 28.71 -1.08 -34.57
CA GLY A 348 28.90 0.18 -35.31
C GLY A 348 27.82 0.47 -36.37
N ARG A 349 26.60 -0.07 -36.18
CA ARG A 349 25.45 0.09 -37.09
C ARG A 349 24.55 1.25 -36.65
N PRO A 350 23.71 1.78 -37.56
CA PRO A 350 22.68 2.75 -37.20
C PRO A 350 21.79 2.25 -36.05
N LEU A 351 21.54 3.11 -35.07
CA LEU A 351 20.71 2.78 -33.91
C LEU A 351 19.23 2.78 -34.31
N PRO A 352 18.44 1.74 -33.97
CA PRO A 352 16.98 1.74 -34.15
C PRO A 352 16.32 2.99 -33.54
N GLU A 353 15.31 3.57 -34.17
CA GLU A 353 14.57 4.72 -33.62
C GLU A 353 13.91 4.39 -32.27
N LEU A 354 13.79 5.40 -31.41
CA LEU A 354 13.10 5.29 -30.13
C LEU A 354 11.67 5.80 -30.24
N PRO A 355 10.71 5.17 -29.55
CA PRO A 355 9.37 5.74 -29.38
C PRO A 355 9.43 7.12 -28.72
N GLU A 356 8.45 7.98 -29.02
CA GLU A 356 8.29 9.29 -28.37
C GLU A 356 8.06 9.13 -26.86
N ASP A 357 7.21 8.18 -26.47
CA ASP A 357 6.96 7.82 -25.08
C ASP A 357 7.71 6.54 -24.72
N LEU A 358 8.87 6.71 -24.07
CA LEU A 358 9.69 5.60 -23.58
C LEU A 358 8.96 4.78 -22.52
N PHE A 359 8.26 5.42 -21.59
CA PHE A 359 7.62 4.75 -20.47
C PHE A 359 6.47 3.85 -20.95
N ALA A 360 5.62 4.34 -21.84
CA ALA A 360 4.56 3.53 -22.47
C ALA A 360 5.12 2.36 -23.30
N ALA A 361 6.33 2.51 -23.85
CA ALA A 361 7.04 1.44 -24.54
C ALA A 361 7.77 0.45 -23.62
N GLY A 362 7.66 0.61 -22.29
CA GLY A 362 8.34 -0.24 -21.30
C GLY A 362 9.83 0.05 -21.16
N LEU A 363 10.24 1.30 -21.41
CA LEU A 363 11.62 1.77 -21.32
C LEU A 363 11.75 2.89 -20.29
N VAL A 364 12.93 2.93 -19.68
CA VAL A 364 13.42 4.07 -18.90
C VAL A 364 14.80 4.48 -19.40
N THR A 365 15.20 5.72 -19.15
CA THR A 365 16.50 6.24 -19.57
C THR A 365 17.56 6.00 -18.49
N HIS A 366 18.37 4.96 -18.65
CA HIS A 366 19.61 4.78 -17.88
C HIS A 366 20.75 5.55 -18.55
N PHE A 367 21.97 5.43 -18.01
CA PHE A 367 23.14 6.14 -18.54
C PHE A 367 24.33 5.19 -18.65
N TYR A 368 25.15 5.35 -19.69
CA TYR A 368 26.46 4.71 -19.81
C TYR A 368 27.51 5.39 -18.92
N ASP A 369 28.72 4.82 -18.80
CA ASP A 369 29.82 5.34 -17.98
C ASP A 369 30.19 6.79 -18.32
N ASP A 370 30.05 7.18 -19.60
CA ASP A 370 30.29 8.52 -20.12
C ASP A 370 29.11 9.49 -19.92
N GLY A 371 28.00 9.04 -19.37
CA GLY A 371 26.77 9.81 -19.19
C GLY A 371 25.90 9.93 -20.44
N GLU A 372 26.19 9.18 -21.50
CA GLU A 372 25.29 9.10 -22.64
C GLU A 372 23.99 8.35 -22.26
N PRO A 373 22.81 8.83 -22.69
CA PRO A 373 21.54 8.14 -22.47
C PRO A 373 21.54 6.71 -23.01
N ARG A 374 21.03 5.79 -22.20
CA ARG A 374 20.88 4.36 -22.48
C ARG A 374 19.46 3.91 -22.16
N PRO A 375 18.59 3.77 -23.17
CA PRO A 375 17.28 3.15 -22.98
C PRO A 375 17.42 1.72 -22.43
N ALA A 376 16.79 1.46 -21.29
CA ALA A 376 16.79 0.18 -20.60
C ALA A 376 15.34 -0.29 -20.40
N ALA A 377 15.13 -1.61 -20.40
CA ALA A 377 13.82 -2.18 -20.12
C ALA A 377 13.43 -1.87 -18.68
N TRP A 378 12.21 -1.35 -18.50
CA TRP A 378 11.70 -1.02 -17.18
C TRP A 378 11.33 -2.29 -16.41
N THR A 379 11.83 -2.44 -15.20
CA THR A 379 11.58 -3.62 -14.35
C THR A 379 10.32 -3.48 -13.49
N PHE A 380 9.64 -2.33 -13.58
CA PHE A 380 8.52 -1.94 -12.70
C PHE A 380 8.89 -1.94 -11.21
N GLY A 381 10.19 -1.97 -10.90
CA GLY A 381 10.73 -2.18 -9.56
C GLY A 381 10.38 -3.52 -8.92
N LYS A 382 9.92 -4.51 -9.69
CA LYS A 382 9.52 -5.84 -9.19
C LYS A 382 10.68 -6.84 -9.15
N PHE A 383 11.72 -6.60 -9.93
CA PHE A 383 12.90 -7.46 -10.07
C PHE A 383 14.10 -6.62 -10.54
N TYR A 384 15.32 -7.18 -10.49
CA TYR A 384 16.55 -6.45 -10.89
C TYR A 384 17.24 -7.13 -12.07
N ASN A 385 17.91 -8.23 -11.78
CA ASN A 385 18.65 -9.04 -12.73
C ASN A 385 18.37 -10.52 -12.41
N PRO A 386 17.84 -11.31 -13.37
CA PRO A 386 17.43 -12.68 -13.13
C PRO A 386 18.60 -13.60 -12.74
N THR A 387 19.84 -13.22 -13.06
CA THR A 387 21.02 -14.04 -12.73
C THR A 387 21.56 -13.81 -11.32
N LEU A 388 21.09 -12.77 -10.63
CA LEU A 388 21.57 -12.41 -9.29
C LEU A 388 20.62 -12.95 -8.21
N PRO A 389 21.13 -13.80 -7.29
CA PRO A 389 20.36 -14.20 -6.11
C PRO A 389 20.01 -12.99 -5.24
N VAL A 390 18.95 -13.14 -4.44
CA VAL A 390 18.46 -12.09 -3.55
C VAL A 390 19.48 -11.81 -2.42
N GLY A 391 20.08 -10.61 -2.43
CA GLY A 391 21.02 -10.11 -1.43
C GLY A 391 20.39 -9.73 -0.08
N SER A 392 21.18 -9.24 0.87
CA SER A 392 20.71 -8.89 2.23
C SER A 392 19.55 -7.88 2.23
N PHE A 393 19.59 -6.93 1.30
CA PHE A 393 18.46 -6.04 1.01
C PHE A 393 17.61 -6.54 -0.16
N ALA A 394 16.32 -6.25 -0.09
CA ALA A 394 15.40 -6.44 -1.20
C ALA A 394 15.53 -5.25 -2.17
N TYR A 395 15.98 -5.51 -3.40
CA TYR A 395 16.10 -4.47 -4.44
C TYR A 395 14.80 -3.66 -4.65
N PRO A 396 13.60 -4.26 -4.74
CA PRO A 396 12.35 -3.51 -4.88
C PRO A 396 12.14 -2.42 -3.83
N ARG A 397 12.61 -2.65 -2.60
CA ARG A 397 12.53 -1.69 -1.50
C ARG A 397 13.58 -0.60 -1.62
N LEU A 398 14.80 -0.95 -2.02
CA LEU A 398 15.85 0.05 -2.23
C LEU A 398 15.47 1.00 -3.36
N LEU A 399 15.04 0.45 -4.50
CA LEU A 399 14.53 1.27 -5.60
C LEU A 399 13.31 2.08 -5.15
N GLY A 400 12.36 1.46 -4.46
CA GLY A 400 11.20 2.15 -3.91
C GLY A 400 11.58 3.33 -3.03
N ALA A 401 12.60 3.20 -2.18
CA ALA A 401 13.09 4.29 -1.34
C ALA A 401 13.63 5.47 -2.17
N TYR A 402 14.41 5.19 -3.21
CA TYR A 402 14.97 6.22 -4.08
C TYR A 402 13.89 6.91 -4.93
N VAL A 403 12.97 6.12 -5.53
CA VAL A 403 11.86 6.66 -6.32
C VAL A 403 10.90 7.46 -5.45
N GLY A 404 10.53 6.93 -4.28
CA GLY A 404 9.69 7.64 -3.32
C GLY A 404 10.34 8.94 -2.84
N PHE A 405 11.66 8.93 -2.56
CA PHE A 405 12.40 10.15 -2.24
C PHE A 405 12.28 11.20 -3.34
N ALA A 406 12.46 10.78 -4.59
CA ALA A 406 12.41 11.67 -5.74
C ALA A 406 11.01 12.25 -6.00
N LEU A 407 9.96 11.43 -5.87
CA LEU A 407 8.57 11.91 -5.92
C LEU A 407 8.29 12.90 -4.80
N GLY A 408 8.74 12.60 -3.57
CA GLY A 408 8.60 13.49 -2.43
C GLY A 408 9.32 14.83 -2.61
N ASP A 409 10.55 14.82 -3.13
CA ASP A 409 11.30 16.03 -3.47
C ASP A 409 10.55 16.90 -4.50
N ALA A 410 10.08 16.29 -5.60
CA ALA A 410 9.29 16.98 -6.62
C ALA A 410 8.01 17.60 -6.03
N LEU A 411 7.21 16.83 -5.29
CA LEU A 411 5.95 17.30 -4.68
C LEU A 411 6.20 18.37 -3.61
N GLY A 412 7.19 18.18 -2.74
CA GLY A 412 7.55 19.15 -1.72
C GLY A 412 8.15 20.44 -2.28
N SER A 413 8.57 20.44 -3.56
CA SER A 413 8.96 21.65 -4.29
C SER A 413 7.76 22.44 -4.85
N GLY A 414 6.56 21.89 -4.73
CA GLY A 414 5.31 22.47 -5.26
C GLY A 414 4.98 22.03 -6.70
N ALA A 415 5.63 20.99 -7.23
CA ALA A 415 5.28 20.45 -8.55
C ALA A 415 3.91 19.75 -8.50
N ASP A 416 3.10 19.97 -9.53
CA ASP A 416 1.82 19.29 -9.72
C ASP A 416 2.02 18.07 -10.64
N PRO A 417 1.65 16.84 -10.21
CA PRO A 417 1.68 15.66 -11.07
C PRO A 417 0.96 15.82 -12.42
N ALA A 418 -0.06 16.68 -12.50
CA ALA A 418 -0.77 16.96 -13.75
C ALA A 418 0.09 17.70 -14.79
N ASP A 419 1.07 18.48 -14.35
CA ASP A 419 1.99 19.24 -15.21
C ASP A 419 3.33 18.50 -15.47
N GLY A 420 3.54 17.38 -14.78
CA GLY A 420 4.78 16.61 -14.79
C GLY A 420 5.63 16.85 -13.55
N LEU A 421 6.37 15.81 -13.13
CA LEU A 421 7.22 15.85 -11.95
C LEU A 421 8.70 15.95 -12.36
N PRO A 422 9.39 17.06 -12.04
CA PRO A 422 10.80 17.24 -12.40
C PRO A 422 11.74 16.53 -11.42
N LEU A 423 12.96 16.21 -11.86
CA LEU A 423 14.05 15.87 -10.95
C LEU A 423 14.41 17.07 -10.06
N GLY A 424 14.16 16.92 -8.75
CA GLY A 424 14.47 17.97 -7.77
C GLY A 424 15.93 18.02 -7.33
N GLY A 425 16.31 19.15 -6.73
CA GLY A 425 17.68 19.42 -6.29
C GLY A 425 18.14 18.56 -5.13
N LEU A 426 17.21 18.17 -4.24
CA LEU A 426 17.51 17.29 -3.12
C LEU A 426 17.77 15.85 -3.60
N THR A 427 17.05 15.40 -4.62
CA THR A 427 17.28 14.12 -5.29
C THR A 427 18.66 14.10 -5.91
N ARG A 428 19.04 15.14 -6.66
CA ARG A 428 20.40 15.28 -7.19
C ARG A 428 21.45 15.18 -6.07
N GLN A 429 21.23 15.83 -4.94
CA GLN A 429 22.14 15.75 -3.79
C GLN A 429 22.24 14.32 -3.23
N LEU A 430 21.12 13.60 -3.08
CA LEU A 430 21.10 12.18 -2.68
C LEU A 430 21.94 11.32 -3.65
N LEU A 431 21.76 11.51 -4.96
CA LEU A 431 22.51 10.75 -5.96
C LEU A 431 24.02 11.06 -5.88
N PHE A 432 24.39 12.32 -5.64
CA PHE A 432 25.80 12.69 -5.43
C PHE A 432 26.38 12.06 -4.16
N HIS A 433 25.64 12.03 -3.04
CA HIS A 433 26.10 11.34 -1.84
C HIS A 433 26.23 9.82 -2.06
N THR A 434 25.34 9.23 -2.85
CA THR A 434 25.42 7.80 -3.21
C THR A 434 26.65 7.52 -4.06
N GLU A 435 26.95 8.39 -5.04
CA GLU A 435 28.18 8.35 -5.82
C GLU A 435 29.44 8.48 -4.93
N SER A 436 29.45 9.41 -3.97
CA SER A 436 30.53 9.56 -2.98
C SER A 436 30.78 8.28 -2.19
N VAL A 437 29.71 7.61 -1.76
CA VAL A 437 29.79 6.35 -1.01
C VAL A 437 30.36 5.23 -1.87
N ILE A 438 29.88 5.06 -3.10
CA ILE A 438 30.39 4.03 -4.03
C ILE A 438 31.87 4.26 -4.35
N ARG A 439 32.27 5.51 -4.62
CA ARG A 439 33.66 5.87 -4.96
C ARG A 439 34.61 5.77 -3.76
N GLY A 440 34.14 6.12 -2.57
CA GLY A 440 34.97 6.22 -1.38
C GLY A 440 35.15 4.91 -0.62
N LEU A 441 34.23 3.95 -0.80
CA LEU A 441 34.21 2.70 -0.03
C LEU A 441 34.38 1.47 -0.92
N GLU A 442 35.02 0.45 -0.36
CA GLU A 442 35.04 -0.87 -0.96
C GLU A 442 33.65 -1.52 -0.87
N SER A 443 33.30 -2.31 -1.86
CA SER A 443 32.01 -3.04 -1.90
C SER A 443 31.89 -4.13 -0.83
N SER A 444 33.01 -4.64 -0.33
CA SER A 444 33.08 -5.65 0.74
C SER A 444 34.37 -5.47 1.54
N PRO A 445 34.45 -4.46 2.43
CA PRO A 445 35.67 -4.13 3.13
C PRO A 445 36.01 -5.19 4.19
N ASP A 446 37.26 -5.68 4.18
CA ASP A 446 37.78 -6.58 5.22
C ASP A 446 37.97 -5.86 6.57
N LYS A 447 38.02 -4.51 6.56
CA LYS A 447 38.17 -3.66 7.75
C LYS A 447 37.12 -2.55 7.76
N PRO A 448 36.50 -2.24 8.91
CA PRO A 448 35.44 -1.23 9.02
C PRO A 448 36.00 0.20 9.12
N GLU A 449 37.12 0.48 8.46
CA GLU A 449 37.73 1.80 8.41
C GLU A 449 37.04 2.64 7.34
N ILE A 450 36.64 3.86 7.71
CA ILE A 450 36.09 4.84 6.77
C ILE A 450 37.18 5.88 6.54
N PRO A 451 37.48 6.25 5.29
CA PRO A 451 38.40 7.34 5.00
C PRO A 451 38.00 8.62 5.73
N ALA A 452 38.97 9.43 6.14
CA ALA A 452 38.72 10.69 6.84
C ALA A 452 37.97 11.76 6.03
N SER A 453 37.74 11.48 4.75
CA SER A 453 36.92 12.26 3.82
C SER A 453 36.53 11.38 2.65
N LEU A 454 35.24 11.31 2.34
CA LEU A 454 34.75 10.67 1.11
C LEU A 454 34.96 11.60 -0.10
N PRO A 455 35.25 11.07 -1.29
CA PRO A 455 35.37 11.88 -2.50
C PRO A 455 34.05 12.61 -2.78
N ALA A 456 34.12 13.85 -3.23
CA ALA A 456 32.93 14.62 -3.58
C ALA A 456 32.21 13.97 -4.77
N GLY A 457 30.90 13.74 -4.63
CA GLY A 457 30.04 13.30 -5.71
C GLY A 457 29.77 14.42 -6.71
N GLY A 458 29.07 14.09 -7.80
CA GLY A 458 28.76 15.04 -8.87
C GLY A 458 29.97 15.38 -9.72
N ARG A 459 30.82 14.38 -10.01
CA ARG A 459 32.01 14.57 -10.84
C ARG A 459 31.60 15.15 -12.22
N PRO A 460 32.17 16.26 -12.71
CA PRO A 460 31.66 16.96 -13.89
C PRO A 460 31.61 16.12 -15.18
N ASP A 461 32.55 15.19 -15.36
CA ASP A 461 32.60 14.25 -16.47
C ASP A 461 31.81 12.96 -16.20
N GLY A 462 31.41 12.73 -14.94
CA GLY A 462 30.65 11.58 -14.49
C GLY A 462 29.20 11.58 -14.97
N TRP A 463 28.66 10.38 -15.13
CA TRP A 463 27.30 10.19 -15.63
C TRP A 463 26.25 10.83 -14.73
N VAL A 464 26.45 10.81 -13.40
CA VAL A 464 25.49 11.36 -12.42
C VAL A 464 25.33 12.87 -12.60
N ALA A 465 26.44 13.60 -12.77
CA ALA A 465 26.39 15.05 -12.96
C ALA A 465 25.71 15.43 -14.29
N LYS A 466 25.95 14.67 -15.35
CA LYS A 466 25.31 14.88 -16.67
C LYS A 466 23.81 14.57 -16.63
N ALA A 467 23.45 13.42 -16.05
CA ALA A 467 22.07 12.97 -15.93
C ALA A 467 21.20 13.89 -15.06
N THR A 468 21.82 14.56 -14.08
CA THR A 468 21.12 15.44 -13.13
C THR A 468 21.30 16.93 -13.45
N ALA A 469 21.85 17.27 -14.61
CA ALA A 469 22.20 18.65 -14.95
C ALA A 469 20.98 19.61 -15.02
N SER A 470 19.80 19.08 -15.32
CA SER A 470 18.52 19.81 -15.34
C SER A 470 18.00 20.17 -13.95
N ALA A 471 18.42 19.45 -12.90
CA ALA A 471 17.92 19.66 -11.55
C ALA A 471 18.50 20.95 -10.94
N GLY A 472 17.62 21.70 -10.28
CA GLY A 472 17.99 22.90 -9.51
C GLY A 472 18.91 22.59 -8.31
N PRO A 473 19.37 23.62 -7.59
CA PRO A 473 20.12 23.42 -6.36
C PRO A 473 19.22 22.78 -5.28
N PRO A 474 19.79 21.96 -4.36
CA PRO A 474 19.05 21.51 -3.18
C PRO A 474 18.69 22.69 -2.26
N PRO A 475 17.69 22.53 -1.37
CA PRO A 475 17.39 23.50 -0.32
C PRO A 475 18.63 23.87 0.49
N ALA A 476 18.83 25.17 0.73
CA ALA A 476 19.92 25.69 1.57
C ALA A 476 19.57 25.60 3.07
N GLU A 477 19.09 24.45 3.52
CA GLU A 477 18.64 24.21 4.90
C GLU A 477 19.46 23.08 5.54
N PHE A 478 19.76 23.19 6.83
CA PHE A 478 20.52 22.16 7.56
C PHE A 478 19.81 20.80 7.59
N SER A 479 18.47 20.80 7.55
CA SER A 479 17.64 19.60 7.48
C SER A 479 17.93 18.75 6.23
N ALA A 480 18.37 19.35 5.12
CA ALA A 480 18.72 18.64 3.89
C ALA A 480 19.83 17.60 4.09
N MET A 481 20.69 17.77 5.11
CA MET A 481 21.73 16.78 5.46
C MET A 481 21.14 15.44 5.91
N LEU A 482 19.88 15.37 6.36
CA LEU A 482 19.21 14.11 6.70
C LEU A 482 19.08 13.18 5.48
N ALA A 483 19.08 13.71 4.26
CA ALA A 483 19.04 12.92 3.02
C ALA A 483 20.26 11.99 2.86
N THR A 484 21.39 12.32 3.51
CA THR A 484 22.60 11.48 3.49
C THR A 484 22.37 10.09 4.11
N ALA A 485 21.37 9.94 4.97
CA ALA A 485 21.06 8.67 5.62
C ALA A 485 20.76 7.56 4.59
N LEU A 486 19.95 7.83 3.57
CA LEU A 486 19.61 6.83 2.55
C LEU A 486 20.84 6.42 1.72
N ALA A 487 21.71 7.38 1.38
CA ALA A 487 22.99 7.10 0.70
C ALA A 487 23.93 6.25 1.58
N ALA A 488 23.97 6.49 2.89
CA ALA A 488 24.78 5.69 3.81
C ALA A 488 24.23 4.27 3.98
N THR A 489 22.90 4.10 4.04
CA THR A 489 22.24 2.81 4.30
C THR A 489 22.60 1.74 3.28
N VAL A 490 22.84 2.09 2.01
CA VAL A 490 23.13 1.11 0.94
C VAL A 490 24.35 0.23 1.25
N THR A 491 25.29 0.72 2.06
CA THR A 491 26.48 -0.01 2.50
C THR A 491 26.16 -1.27 3.30
N GLY A 492 24.99 -1.32 3.94
CA GLY A 492 24.53 -2.48 4.71
C GLY A 492 24.11 -3.70 3.86
N GLY A 493 24.12 -3.61 2.53
CA GLY A 493 23.82 -4.74 1.64
C GLY A 493 24.97 -5.75 1.48
N ALA A 494 26.16 -5.38 1.96
CA ALA A 494 27.41 -6.11 1.76
C ALA A 494 27.57 -7.31 2.70
N ASP A 495 28.51 -8.20 2.38
CA ASP A 495 28.88 -9.30 3.26
C ASP A 495 29.78 -8.81 4.41
N GLY A 496 29.68 -9.46 5.58
CA GLY A 496 30.65 -9.30 6.67
C GLY A 496 30.44 -8.04 7.52
N LEU A 497 31.52 -7.34 7.87
CA LEU A 497 31.47 -6.20 8.80
C LEU A 497 30.71 -4.98 8.23
N ALA A 498 30.65 -4.86 6.90
CA ALA A 498 29.86 -3.82 6.23
C ALA A 498 28.34 -4.05 6.32
N ASP A 499 27.89 -5.28 6.60
CA ASP A 499 26.50 -5.56 6.97
C ASP A 499 26.15 -5.00 8.36
N SER A 500 27.13 -4.56 9.17
CA SER A 500 26.80 -4.02 10.50
C SER A 500 26.12 -2.65 10.40
N THR A 501 25.05 -2.47 11.16
CA THR A 501 24.37 -1.16 11.32
C THR A 501 25.35 -0.06 11.74
N PHE A 502 26.33 -0.39 12.59
CA PHE A 502 27.39 0.52 13.02
C PHE A 502 28.24 1.03 11.87
N TYR A 503 28.44 0.24 10.81
CA TYR A 503 29.19 0.69 9.64
C TYR A 503 28.44 1.80 8.91
N ALA A 504 27.16 1.59 8.58
CA ALA A 504 26.32 2.60 7.95
C ALA A 504 26.19 3.88 8.81
N MET A 505 26.14 3.75 10.15
CA MET A 505 26.17 4.91 11.06
C MET A 505 27.48 5.69 10.99
N LYS A 506 28.63 5.02 10.86
CA LYS A 506 29.90 5.72 10.67
C LYS A 506 29.93 6.44 9.31
N VAL A 507 29.38 5.82 8.25
CA VAL A 507 29.29 6.43 6.91
C VAL A 507 28.43 7.69 6.95
N VAL A 508 27.27 7.65 7.61
CA VAL A 508 26.39 8.83 7.68
C VAL A 508 27.03 9.96 8.48
N ARG A 509 27.75 9.66 9.58
CA ARG A 509 28.52 10.66 10.34
C ARG A 509 29.57 11.35 9.47
N GLU A 510 30.24 10.59 8.60
CA GLU A 510 31.22 11.14 7.67
C GLU A 510 30.55 12.04 6.61
N LEU A 511 29.44 11.61 6.03
CA LEU A 511 28.70 12.40 5.03
C LEU A 511 28.09 13.70 5.60
N VAL A 512 27.56 13.63 6.83
CA VAL A 512 27.00 14.78 7.54
C VAL A 512 28.11 15.76 7.97
N GLY A 513 29.28 15.23 8.31
CA GLY A 513 30.46 15.99 8.70
C GLY A 513 30.47 16.43 10.17
N SER A 514 31.67 16.66 10.70
CA SER A 514 31.90 16.96 12.12
C SER A 514 31.35 18.31 12.61
N ALA A 515 31.01 19.21 11.69
CA ALA A 515 30.44 20.52 11.99
C ALA A 515 28.92 20.50 12.15
N ALA A 516 28.26 19.39 11.84
CA ALA A 516 26.81 19.29 11.99
C ALA A 516 26.39 19.23 13.46
N GLY A 517 25.25 19.83 13.78
CA GLY A 517 24.65 19.76 15.11
C GLY A 517 24.23 18.32 15.47
N HIS A 518 24.14 18.05 16.78
CA HIS A 518 23.71 16.74 17.31
C HIS A 518 22.34 16.31 16.78
N GLU A 519 21.41 17.25 16.57
CA GLU A 519 20.10 17.00 15.96
C GLU A 519 20.20 16.30 14.59
N VAL A 520 21.06 16.80 13.70
CA VAL A 520 21.25 16.24 12.35
C VAL A 520 21.88 14.84 12.45
N VAL A 521 22.92 14.69 13.27
CA VAL A 521 23.65 13.42 13.41
C VAL A 521 22.73 12.33 13.97
N HIS A 522 22.06 12.58 15.10
CA HIS A 522 21.17 11.59 15.71
C HIS A 522 19.93 11.32 14.85
N GLY A 523 19.39 12.34 14.19
CA GLY A 523 18.29 12.17 13.24
C GLY A 523 18.67 11.30 12.04
N ALA A 524 19.87 11.52 11.48
CA ALA A 524 20.38 10.72 10.37
C ALA A 524 20.68 9.26 10.80
N GLU A 525 21.17 9.04 12.01
CA GLU A 525 21.36 7.69 12.58
C GLU A 525 20.03 6.94 12.76
N LEU A 526 18.98 7.61 13.25
CA LEU A 526 17.64 7.04 13.33
C LEU A 526 17.15 6.61 11.94
N LEU A 527 17.32 7.47 10.93
CA LEU A 527 16.95 7.16 9.55
C LEU A 527 17.75 6.00 8.98
N VAL A 528 19.06 5.90 9.26
CA VAL A 528 19.87 4.75 8.83
C VAL A 528 19.33 3.44 9.40
N ASN A 529 19.00 3.41 10.70
CA ASN A 529 18.40 2.24 11.35
C ASN A 529 17.06 1.86 10.72
N LEU A 530 16.20 2.87 10.53
CA LEU A 530 14.86 2.70 9.97
C LEU A 530 14.96 2.16 8.54
N PHE A 531 15.72 2.81 7.66
CA PHE A 531 15.87 2.38 6.28
C PHE A 531 16.49 0.99 6.21
N ARG A 532 17.52 0.68 7.01
CA ARG A 532 18.11 -0.67 7.03
C ARG A 532 17.07 -1.73 7.42
N SER A 533 16.26 -1.46 8.45
CA SER A 533 15.16 -2.34 8.86
C SER A 533 14.16 -2.56 7.73
N GLN A 534 13.76 -1.49 7.04
CA GLN A 534 12.82 -1.57 5.92
C GLN A 534 13.42 -2.31 4.72
N LEU A 535 14.66 -2.01 4.32
CA LEU A 535 15.30 -2.61 3.15
C LEU A 535 15.61 -4.11 3.34
N ALA A 536 15.88 -4.55 4.57
CA ALA A 536 16.08 -5.95 4.92
C ALA A 536 14.76 -6.75 5.04
N ALA A 537 13.60 -6.08 5.10
CA ALA A 537 12.30 -6.72 5.28
C ALA A 537 11.86 -7.49 4.02
N ARG A 538 12.15 -8.79 3.94
CA ARG A 538 11.78 -9.60 2.77
C ARG A 538 10.27 -9.90 2.64
N ASN A 539 9.46 -9.60 3.66
CA ASN A 539 8.14 -10.21 3.83
C ASN A 539 7.07 -9.29 4.49
N GLY A 540 7.11 -7.99 4.24
CA GLY A 540 5.97 -7.11 4.51
C GLY A 540 5.84 -6.53 5.92
N GLN A 541 6.91 -6.49 6.72
CA GLN A 541 7.03 -5.65 7.94
C GLN A 541 8.52 -5.35 8.25
N PRO A 542 8.86 -4.20 8.86
CA PRO A 542 7.96 -3.33 9.63
C PRO A 542 7.61 -1.99 8.96
N ALA A 543 6.35 -1.57 9.17
CA ALA A 543 5.94 -0.18 8.99
C ALA A 543 6.77 0.74 9.89
N VAL A 544 6.91 2.02 9.49
CA VAL A 544 7.61 3.04 10.28
C VAL A 544 7.13 3.05 11.73
N ALA A 545 5.81 3.05 11.96
CA ALA A 545 5.24 3.03 13.30
C ALA A 545 5.69 1.83 14.15
N LYS A 546 5.81 0.65 13.55
CA LYS A 546 6.28 -0.54 14.27
C LYS A 546 7.76 -0.42 14.64
N PHE A 547 8.58 0.04 13.70
CA PHE A 547 10.00 0.32 13.99
C PHE A 547 10.13 1.32 15.14
N LEU A 548 9.37 2.41 15.09
CA LEU A 548 9.36 3.45 16.13
C LEU A 548 8.89 2.91 17.49
N ALA A 549 7.85 2.07 17.53
CA ALA A 549 7.34 1.49 18.77
C ALA A 549 8.33 0.50 19.42
N ASP A 550 9.10 -0.21 18.60
CA ASP A 550 10.15 -1.13 19.07
C ASP A 550 11.48 -0.39 19.35
N PHE A 551 11.54 0.92 19.12
CA PHE A 551 12.76 1.73 19.24
C PHE A 551 13.01 2.14 20.69
N ASP A 552 13.65 1.24 21.45
CA ASP A 552 13.93 1.42 22.89
C ASP A 552 15.25 2.18 23.17
N GLU A 553 16.03 2.50 22.13
CA GLU A 553 17.49 2.71 22.26
C GLU A 553 17.96 4.17 22.34
N TYR A 554 17.10 5.17 22.47
CA TYR A 554 17.55 6.56 22.65
C TYR A 554 16.75 7.32 23.71
N SER A 555 17.47 7.75 24.76
CA SER A 555 17.05 8.83 25.66
C SER A 555 17.42 10.19 25.06
N GLY A 556 16.59 11.22 25.26
CA GLY A 556 16.84 12.59 24.81
C GLY A 556 15.94 13.01 23.64
N GLU A 557 16.34 14.04 22.91
CA GLU A 557 15.46 14.76 21.96
C GLU A 557 14.88 13.87 20.85
N VAL A 558 15.65 12.88 20.35
CA VAL A 558 15.15 11.92 19.36
C VAL A 558 14.13 10.96 19.98
N GLY A 559 14.35 10.50 21.22
CA GLY A 559 13.39 9.65 21.93
C GLY A 559 12.07 10.40 22.20
N ASP A 560 12.16 11.66 22.62
CA ASP A 560 11.00 12.52 22.86
C ASP A 560 10.22 12.79 21.56
N LEU A 561 10.93 12.98 20.44
CA LEU A 561 10.35 13.11 19.11
C LEU A 561 9.60 11.84 18.70
N VAL A 562 10.23 10.66 18.85
CA VAL A 562 9.62 9.37 18.51
C VAL A 562 8.34 9.14 19.32
N LYS A 563 8.39 9.42 20.63
CA LYS A 563 7.22 9.33 21.50
C LYS A 563 6.09 10.26 21.04
N THR A 564 6.41 11.52 20.77
CA THR A 564 5.44 12.51 20.27
C THR A 564 4.79 12.04 18.97
N VAL A 565 5.58 11.53 18.02
CA VAL A 565 5.09 11.00 16.75
C VAL A 565 4.14 9.82 16.97
N LEU A 566 4.49 8.89 17.86
CA LEU A 566 3.65 7.72 18.17
C LEU A 566 2.35 8.12 18.86
N ASP A 567 2.40 9.05 19.81
CA ASP A 567 1.23 9.56 20.53
C ASP A 567 0.24 10.21 19.54
N LEU A 568 0.71 11.12 18.67
CA LEU A 568 -0.11 11.75 17.63
C LEU A 568 -0.64 10.73 16.62
N ARG A 569 0.21 9.79 16.19
CA ARG A 569 -0.20 8.76 15.24
C ARG A 569 -1.34 7.91 15.78
N ASN A 570 -1.24 7.51 17.05
CA ASN A 570 -2.23 6.66 17.71
C ASN A 570 -3.55 7.37 18.05
N ASP A 571 -3.56 8.70 18.04
CA ASP A 571 -4.80 9.49 18.03
C ASP A 571 -5.44 9.47 16.64
N ILE A 572 -6.14 8.38 16.32
CA ILE A 572 -6.71 8.08 14.99
C ILE A 572 -7.77 9.08 14.54
N ASP A 573 -8.54 9.63 15.49
CA ASP A 573 -9.62 10.58 15.21
C ASP A 573 -9.14 12.02 15.01
N GLY A 574 -7.89 12.32 15.39
CA GLY A 574 -7.33 13.66 15.24
C GLY A 574 -7.11 14.05 13.77
N ASP A 575 -7.25 15.34 13.48
CA ASP A 575 -7.01 15.88 12.15
C ASP A 575 -5.53 15.78 11.78
N ASP A 576 -5.22 15.07 10.70
CA ASP A 576 -3.84 14.81 10.30
C ASP A 576 -3.05 16.09 10.03
N VAL A 577 -3.69 17.14 9.51
CA VAL A 577 -3.02 18.39 9.16
C VAL A 577 -2.69 19.16 10.43
N GLU A 578 -3.63 19.30 11.35
CA GLU A 578 -3.39 19.93 12.65
C GLU A 578 -2.33 19.15 13.47
N GLN A 579 -2.43 17.82 13.51
CA GLN A 579 -1.44 16.96 14.16
C GLN A 579 -0.05 17.14 13.52
N PHE A 580 0.03 17.13 12.18
CA PHE A 580 1.29 17.32 11.44
C PHE A 580 1.90 18.70 11.72
N ASP A 581 1.08 19.76 11.65
CA ASP A 581 1.53 21.14 11.87
C ASP A 581 1.91 21.42 13.33
N SER A 582 1.40 20.63 14.29
CA SER A 582 1.79 20.72 15.71
C SER A 582 3.23 20.23 16.01
N ILE A 583 3.85 19.49 15.09
CA ILE A 583 5.18 18.90 15.29
C ILE A 583 6.26 19.95 14.98
N GLY A 584 6.76 20.60 16.02
CA GLY A 584 7.86 21.55 15.95
C GLY A 584 7.61 22.74 15.02
N ASP A 585 8.68 23.43 14.59
CA ASP A 585 8.61 24.67 13.81
C ASP A 585 8.61 24.48 12.27
N GLY A 586 8.71 23.23 11.81
CA GLY A 586 8.81 22.84 10.40
C GLY A 586 10.14 23.17 9.73
N ARG A 587 11.17 23.58 10.49
CA ARG A 587 12.44 24.10 9.94
C ARG A 587 13.67 23.45 10.55
N THR A 588 13.67 23.17 11.85
CA THR A 588 14.80 22.47 12.47
C THR A 588 14.89 21.02 11.96
N PRO A 589 16.10 20.42 11.93
CA PRO A 589 16.28 19.03 11.52
C PRO A 589 15.33 18.06 12.26
N LEU A 590 15.17 18.20 13.58
CA LEU A 590 14.26 17.32 14.33
C LEU A 590 12.78 17.60 14.02
N SER A 591 12.38 18.84 13.78
CA SER A 591 11.00 19.14 13.40
C SER A 591 10.66 18.57 12.02
N VAL A 592 11.55 18.76 11.03
CA VAL A 592 11.42 18.18 9.68
C VAL A 592 11.34 16.66 9.74
N LEU A 593 12.22 16.03 10.54
CA LEU A 593 12.23 14.59 10.74
C LEU A 593 10.94 14.12 11.42
N GLY A 594 10.48 14.79 12.46
CA GLY A 594 9.24 14.44 13.16
C GLY A 594 8.01 14.45 12.26
N ARG A 595 7.88 15.49 11.45
CA ARG A 595 6.81 15.61 10.45
C ARG A 595 6.88 14.50 9.40
N ALA A 596 8.09 14.15 8.93
CA ALA A 596 8.27 13.06 7.98
C ALA A 596 7.92 11.68 8.59
N LEU A 597 8.39 11.43 9.82
CA LEU A 597 8.09 10.21 10.56
C LEU A 597 6.58 10.08 10.81
N PHE A 598 5.91 11.17 11.20
CA PHE A 598 4.47 11.19 11.42
C PHE A 598 3.70 10.88 10.14
N ALA A 599 3.98 11.57 9.03
CA ALA A 599 3.30 11.31 7.76
C ALA A 599 3.47 9.85 7.31
N ALA A 600 4.70 9.30 7.41
CA ALA A 600 4.96 7.91 7.06
C ALA A 600 4.36 6.90 8.06
N ALA A 601 4.32 7.21 9.36
CA ALA A 601 3.78 6.34 10.40
C ALA A 601 2.24 6.30 10.40
N LYS A 602 1.60 7.45 10.15
CA LYS A 602 0.14 7.61 10.13
C LYS A 602 -0.45 7.13 8.81
N ARG A 603 0.09 7.64 7.69
CA ARG A 603 -0.49 7.46 6.35
C ARG A 603 0.36 6.62 5.42
N GLY A 604 1.53 6.12 5.81
CA GLY A 604 2.40 5.35 4.89
C GLY A 604 1.86 4.00 4.41
N HIS A 605 0.61 3.66 4.68
CA HIS A 605 -0.13 2.60 4.00
C HIS A 605 -0.85 3.07 2.72
N ASP A 606 -0.99 4.38 2.56
CA ASP A 606 -1.53 5.11 1.40
C ASP A 606 -0.46 6.12 0.96
N ALA A 607 0.25 5.79 -0.12
CA ALA A 607 1.38 6.59 -0.57
C ALA A 607 0.98 8.01 -0.98
N GLU A 608 -0.18 8.16 -1.63
CA GLU A 608 -0.68 9.44 -2.09
C GLU A 608 -1.05 10.34 -0.91
N ALA A 609 -1.78 9.81 0.08
CA ALA A 609 -2.13 10.56 1.28
C ALA A 609 -0.88 10.97 2.09
N ALA A 610 0.09 10.06 2.27
CA ALA A 610 1.30 10.34 3.03
C ALA A 610 2.17 11.42 2.37
N LEU A 611 2.39 11.32 1.06
CA LEU A 611 3.20 12.28 0.30
C LEU A 611 2.50 13.64 0.18
N THR A 612 1.17 13.66 0.01
CA THR A 612 0.38 14.90 -0.02
C THR A 612 0.44 15.64 1.31
N LEU A 613 0.30 14.92 2.44
CA LEU A 613 0.46 15.49 3.77
C LEU A 613 1.88 16.03 3.97
N ALA A 614 2.90 15.25 3.60
CA ALA A 614 4.30 15.62 3.80
C ALA A 614 4.78 16.78 2.91
N ALA A 615 4.22 16.95 1.72
CA ALA A 615 4.51 18.07 0.82
C ALA A 615 4.24 19.43 1.48
N ARG A 616 3.31 19.50 2.43
CA ARG A 616 3.04 20.71 3.23
C ARG A 616 4.22 21.13 4.11
N GLY A 617 5.07 20.17 4.50
CA GLY A 617 6.30 20.41 5.25
C GLY A 617 7.51 20.80 4.40
N GLY A 618 7.36 20.89 3.08
CA GLY A 618 8.43 21.24 2.14
C GLY A 618 9.25 20.05 1.64
N GLN A 619 10.24 20.35 0.80
CA GLN A 619 11.02 19.37 0.03
C GLN A 619 11.64 18.26 0.90
N VAL A 620 12.31 18.62 2.01
CA VAL A 620 13.01 17.63 2.84
C VAL A 620 12.04 16.69 3.56
N THR A 621 10.97 17.23 4.15
CA THR A 621 9.94 16.41 4.81
C THR A 621 9.28 15.44 3.83
N ALA A 622 8.92 15.93 2.64
CA ALA A 622 8.29 15.13 1.60
C ALA A 622 9.23 14.05 1.05
N ALA A 623 10.48 14.37 0.77
CA ALA A 623 11.47 13.42 0.28
C ALA A 623 11.79 12.31 1.30
N LEU A 624 11.96 12.65 2.58
CA LEU A 624 12.16 11.65 3.64
C LEU A 624 10.93 10.75 3.82
N THR A 625 9.72 11.33 3.80
CA THR A 625 8.46 10.58 3.83
C THR A 625 8.38 9.62 2.65
N GLY A 626 8.65 10.13 1.45
CA GLY A 626 8.67 9.36 0.22
C GLY A 626 9.66 8.20 0.27
N ALA A 627 10.86 8.40 0.81
CA ALA A 627 11.81 7.31 0.99
C ALA A 627 11.28 6.21 1.91
N MET A 628 10.68 6.58 3.05
CA MET A 628 10.15 5.61 4.02
C MET A 628 8.93 4.86 3.48
N VAL A 629 8.04 5.56 2.78
CA VAL A 629 6.85 5.01 2.14
C VAL A 629 7.24 4.12 0.97
N GLY A 630 8.14 4.58 0.10
CA GLY A 630 8.65 3.83 -1.03
C GLY A 630 9.48 2.61 -0.61
N ALA A 631 10.28 2.69 0.44
CA ALA A 631 10.96 1.52 1.01
C ALA A 631 9.98 0.47 1.55
N ARG A 632 8.84 0.93 2.10
CA ARG A 632 7.78 0.06 2.62
C ARG A 632 6.97 -0.59 1.50
N LEU A 633 6.46 0.22 0.57
CA LEU A 633 5.47 -0.15 -0.43
C LEU A 633 6.08 -0.56 -1.77
N THR A 634 7.36 -0.27 -1.98
CA THR A 634 8.10 -0.44 -3.26
C THR A 634 7.49 0.38 -4.40
N VAL A 635 8.11 0.35 -5.58
CA VAL A 635 7.59 1.07 -6.75
C VAL A 635 6.14 0.70 -7.10
N PRO A 636 5.72 -0.58 -7.14
CA PRO A 636 4.32 -0.97 -7.39
C PRO A 636 3.28 -0.37 -6.42
N GLY A 637 3.68 0.04 -5.22
CA GLY A 637 2.77 0.66 -4.25
C GLY A 637 2.75 2.19 -4.27
N LEU A 638 3.50 2.83 -5.19
CA LEU A 638 3.45 4.27 -5.43
C LEU A 638 2.41 4.58 -6.53
N PRO A 639 1.84 5.81 -6.58
CA PRO A 639 0.82 6.15 -7.57
C PRO A 639 1.34 6.05 -9.01
N GLU A 640 0.70 5.21 -9.84
CA GLU A 640 1.14 4.97 -11.23
C GLU A 640 1.15 6.26 -12.07
N SER A 641 0.17 7.14 -11.85
CA SER A 641 0.09 8.44 -12.52
C SER A 641 1.31 9.32 -12.22
N TRP A 642 1.82 9.28 -10.98
CA TRP A 642 3.00 10.05 -10.58
C TRP A 642 4.29 9.44 -11.13
N LEU A 643 4.39 8.11 -11.18
CA LEU A 643 5.50 7.41 -11.82
C LEU A 643 5.57 7.74 -13.32
N ALA A 644 4.44 7.78 -14.00
CA ALA A 644 4.36 8.17 -15.41
C ALA A 644 4.69 9.66 -15.62
N ALA A 645 4.31 10.53 -14.68
CA ALA A 645 4.61 11.97 -14.72
C ALA A 645 6.09 12.29 -14.41
N TYR A 646 6.84 11.36 -13.80
CA TYR A 646 8.23 11.55 -13.41
C TYR A 646 9.20 11.15 -14.52
N SER A 647 9.56 12.11 -15.37
CA SER A 647 10.34 11.87 -16.59
C SER A 647 11.77 11.33 -16.36
N ASP A 648 12.35 11.58 -15.18
CA ASP A 648 13.72 11.18 -14.82
C ASP A 648 13.78 9.86 -14.02
N LEU A 649 12.73 9.05 -14.05
CA LEU A 649 12.65 7.76 -13.32
C LEU A 649 13.87 6.86 -13.56
N GLY A 650 14.37 6.82 -14.79
CA GLY A 650 15.55 6.03 -15.17
C GLY A 650 16.87 6.51 -14.57
N VAL A 651 16.99 7.80 -14.18
CA VAL A 651 18.17 8.32 -13.48
C VAL A 651 18.24 7.71 -12.09
N VAL A 652 17.09 7.70 -11.40
CA VAL A 652 16.93 7.20 -10.04
C VAL A 652 17.07 5.68 -10.01
N ASP A 653 16.46 4.98 -10.98
CA ASP A 653 16.63 3.52 -11.13
C ASP A 653 18.08 3.13 -11.43
N ALA A 654 18.76 3.84 -12.33
CA ALA A 654 20.16 3.58 -12.63
C ALA A 654 21.05 3.71 -11.38
N MET A 655 20.88 4.75 -10.56
CA MET A 655 21.68 4.90 -9.33
C MET A 655 21.33 3.85 -8.27
N ALA A 656 20.04 3.61 -8.02
CA ALA A 656 19.61 2.62 -7.03
C ALA A 656 20.06 1.20 -7.42
N GLY A 657 19.97 0.87 -8.72
CA GLY A 657 20.50 -0.35 -9.30
C GLY A 657 22.02 -0.45 -9.17
N ASP A 658 22.75 0.64 -9.43
CA ASP A 658 24.19 0.65 -9.30
C ASP A 658 24.64 0.47 -7.83
N ALA A 659 23.99 1.18 -6.89
CA ALA A 659 24.24 1.03 -5.46
C ALA A 659 23.90 -0.39 -4.96
N TYR A 660 22.77 -0.94 -5.40
CA TYR A 660 22.38 -2.32 -5.08
C TYR A 660 23.44 -3.31 -5.56
N TYR A 661 23.84 -3.19 -6.83
CA TYR A 661 24.79 -4.12 -7.44
C TYR A 661 26.19 -3.98 -6.87
N TYR A 662 26.60 -2.77 -6.50
CA TYR A 662 27.91 -2.56 -5.89
C TYR A 662 27.98 -3.19 -4.50
N PHE A 663 27.00 -2.91 -3.64
CA PHE A 663 27.06 -3.35 -2.24
C PHE A 663 26.39 -4.70 -1.99
N THR A 664 25.64 -5.29 -2.90
CA THR A 664 25.07 -6.63 -2.65
C THR A 664 26.15 -7.70 -2.62
N ARG A 665 26.05 -8.63 -1.66
CA ARG A 665 26.85 -9.87 -1.56
C ARG A 665 27.13 -10.57 -2.90
N PHE A 666 26.14 -10.55 -3.79
CA PHE A 666 26.16 -11.28 -5.06
C PHE A 666 26.59 -10.43 -6.26
N GLY A 667 26.93 -9.16 -6.04
CA GLY A 667 27.14 -8.18 -7.11
C GLY A 667 28.60 -8.02 -7.51
N VAL A 668 29.04 -6.76 -7.72
CA VAL A 668 30.33 -6.42 -8.33
C VAL A 668 31.53 -7.11 -7.66
N THR A 669 31.47 -7.34 -6.34
CA THR A 669 32.51 -8.02 -5.56
C THR A 669 32.83 -9.43 -6.09
N ARG A 670 31.85 -10.12 -6.69
CA ARG A 670 32.04 -11.46 -7.25
C ARG A 670 32.46 -11.46 -8.72
N GLU A 671 32.59 -10.29 -9.33
CA GLU A 671 32.96 -10.11 -10.73
C GLU A 671 34.20 -9.19 -10.84
N PRO A 672 35.43 -9.74 -10.72
CA PRO A 672 36.66 -8.93 -10.68
C PRO A 672 36.93 -8.09 -11.94
N GLU A 673 36.39 -8.48 -13.10
CA GLU A 673 36.48 -7.69 -14.33
C GLU A 673 35.54 -6.49 -14.28
N GLU A 674 34.32 -6.69 -13.80
CA GLU A 674 33.31 -5.64 -13.67
C GLU A 674 33.69 -4.64 -12.59
N SER A 675 34.19 -5.11 -11.43
CA SER A 675 34.75 -4.24 -10.39
C SER A 675 35.86 -3.33 -10.93
N ARG A 676 36.79 -3.86 -11.72
CA ARG A 676 37.85 -3.06 -12.36
C ARG A 676 37.31 -2.07 -13.38
N ARG A 677 36.29 -2.44 -14.16
CA ARG A 677 35.62 -1.53 -15.10
C ARG A 677 34.96 -0.36 -14.36
N TRP A 678 34.31 -0.66 -13.23
CA TRP A 678 33.65 0.35 -12.42
C TRP A 678 34.65 1.32 -11.80
N ASP A 679 35.69 0.80 -11.15
CA ASP A 679 36.74 1.63 -10.55
C ASP A 679 37.53 2.46 -11.59
N ALA A 680 37.57 2.03 -12.85
CA ALA A 680 38.26 2.76 -13.92
C ALA A 680 37.36 3.79 -14.63
N ASN A 681 36.09 3.47 -14.87
CA ASN A 681 35.23 4.23 -15.79
C ASN A 681 33.94 4.73 -15.12
N ARG A 682 33.19 3.85 -14.43
CA ARG A 682 31.86 4.17 -13.90
C ARG A 682 31.93 5.06 -12.65
N TYR A 683 32.75 4.67 -11.68
CA TYR A 683 32.92 5.32 -10.38
C TYR A 683 34.39 5.39 -9.95
N PRO A 684 35.24 6.21 -10.59
CA PRO A 684 36.65 6.28 -10.26
C PRO A 684 36.93 6.81 -8.85
N ARG A 685 37.79 6.14 -8.09
CA ARG A 685 37.99 6.40 -6.65
C ARG A 685 38.82 7.65 -6.30
N GLY A 686 39.41 8.34 -7.28
CA GLY A 686 40.28 9.51 -7.06
C GLY A 686 39.74 10.81 -7.69
N ASP A 687 40.38 11.94 -7.35
CA ASP A 687 40.26 13.19 -8.08
C ASP A 687 41.13 13.10 -9.35
N GLN A 688 40.52 12.72 -10.48
CA GLN A 688 41.15 12.86 -11.79
C GLN A 688 40.65 14.12 -12.48
#